data_AF-A0A936M146-F1
#
_entry.id   AF-A0A936M146-F1
#
_cell.length_a   1.000
_cell.length_b   1.000
_cell.length_c   1.000
_cell.angle_alpha   90.00
_cell.angle_beta   90.00
_cell.angle_gamma   90.00
#
_symmetry.space_group_name_H-M   'P 1'
#
loop_
_entity.id
_entity.type
_entity.pdbx_description
1 polymer ?
#
loop_
_entity_poly.entity_id
_entity_poly.type
_entity_poly.pdbx_seq_one_letter_code
_entity_poly.pdbx_strand_id
1 'polypeptide(L)'
;MTTRLHWTLPLVLLVCASTTLAAATSQPSAEDVTFSPAEYLAHVRFLASDALAGRQPGTPGIEAAAAYIAAQFECFGLEPGGTDGTWFQEFTVTRGKQLVEAEAELEVDGLPTVPRVGVDWIPLPFSAMDSASGPVAFAGYGIKADEFGWNDYAEFDATGKILLILRFEPRADDDEADFGGARPSRFSEFRSKAATAARRGAKALLIVDPPGHARSSGNLFRFSDELSRQTFDIPVAHVSAALAEAILEKAGAEPLATLVERLEKEGKPLTRDLGLDVSLRPGVRPLTVATRNVIARLPAAHDTTETIVVGAHYDHLGNVPRQFERTSDAAFIHNGADDNASGTAAVLELARALARERDLRRNIVFVAFSAEEMGLHGSKHFVRQGGEEIAHVKAMINFDMVGRVGQERFTIFGIPSAPEFEPIVKAAADRVGLTYRAPRALSGNSDHAPFLYREIPYLFPFTGMHRQYHRPEDDTELIDAEGAARLLTMFHAIIRDLADLRDGPTFQRSTEKPSDEDTPPPPAFEQQQQQQQDNGQARAGGPPRDDTDPDVGQPQMPRVRLGIVPDYATDGEPGVVIQAVTEGGPAKAAGLKDEDRIVKIGDQPIKDIYGYMAALKNMRPGQTVPVTVVREGKELTIEVKLGEGSGGRSRE
;
A
#
# COMPACT_ATOMS: atom_id res chain seq x y z
N MET A 1 -28.78 -78.26 -40.74
CA MET A 1 -28.41 -77.63 -39.45
C MET A 1 -28.38 -76.12 -39.67
N THR A 2 -29.05 -75.39 -38.77
CA THR A 2 -29.03 -73.93 -38.55
C THR A 2 -29.49 -73.00 -39.67
N THR A 3 -30.81 -72.85 -39.79
CA THR A 3 -31.52 -71.60 -40.06
C THR A 3 -31.41 -70.64 -38.87
N ARG A 4 -31.35 -69.32 -39.13
CA ARG A 4 -31.81 -68.14 -38.33
C ARG A 4 -30.96 -66.91 -38.71
N LEU A 5 -31.45 -65.68 -38.73
CA LEU A 5 -32.77 -65.07 -38.77
C LEU A 5 -32.48 -63.57 -38.92
N HIS A 6 -32.99 -62.91 -39.96
CA HIS A 6 -32.92 -61.45 -40.06
C HIS A 6 -33.94 -60.85 -39.09
N TRP A 7 -33.48 -59.97 -38.19
CA TRP A 7 -34.36 -59.21 -37.31
C TRP A 7 -34.63 -57.85 -37.95
N THR A 8 -35.82 -57.72 -38.53
CA THR A 8 -36.49 -56.46 -38.85
C THR A 8 -37.09 -55.89 -37.57
N LEU A 9 -36.61 -54.74 -37.10
CA LEU A 9 -37.29 -53.98 -36.04
C LEU A 9 -38.41 -53.11 -36.67
N PRO A 10 -39.63 -53.12 -36.13
CA PRO A 10 -40.75 -52.41 -36.71
C PRO A 10 -40.73 -50.92 -36.33
N LEU A 11 -41.01 -50.07 -37.33
CA LEU A 11 -41.30 -48.65 -37.20
C LEU A 11 -42.67 -48.50 -36.51
N VAL A 12 -42.66 -48.20 -35.21
CA VAL A 12 -43.89 -47.83 -34.47
C VAL A 12 -44.13 -46.33 -34.65
N LEU A 13 -45.06 -46.01 -35.54
CA LEU A 13 -45.67 -44.68 -35.66
C LEU A 13 -46.63 -44.48 -34.49
N LEU A 14 -46.18 -43.74 -33.46
CA LEU A 14 -47.04 -43.31 -32.37
C LEU A 14 -47.66 -41.95 -32.74
N VAL A 15 -48.91 -41.98 -33.22
CA VAL A 15 -49.74 -40.77 -33.36
C VAL A 15 -50.28 -40.41 -31.98
N CYS A 16 -49.64 -39.44 -31.32
CA CYS A 16 -50.20 -38.76 -30.16
C CYS A 16 -50.84 -37.45 -30.62
N ALA A 17 -52.13 -37.51 -30.93
CA ALA A 17 -52.99 -36.33 -30.94
C ALA A 17 -53.48 -36.10 -29.50
N SER A 18 -53.03 -35.03 -28.84
CA SER A 18 -53.68 -34.46 -27.65
C SER A 18 -53.20 -33.04 -27.39
N THR A 19 -54.10 -32.09 -27.68
CA THR A 19 -54.35 -30.83 -26.97
C THR A 19 -53.14 -29.92 -26.69
N THR A 20 -53.00 -28.87 -27.50
CA THR A 20 -52.36 -27.61 -27.10
C THR A 20 -53.17 -26.96 -25.98
N LEU A 21 -52.88 -27.34 -24.74
CA LEU A 21 -53.12 -26.47 -23.60
C LEU A 21 -52.01 -25.42 -23.67
N ALA A 22 -52.37 -24.20 -24.10
CA ALA A 22 -51.52 -23.04 -23.85
C ALA A 22 -51.47 -22.83 -22.34
N ALA A 23 -50.60 -23.60 -21.67
CA ALA A 23 -50.12 -23.22 -20.36
C ALA A 23 -49.41 -21.90 -20.60
N ALA A 24 -50.02 -20.80 -20.16
CA ALA A 24 -49.28 -19.60 -19.85
C ALA A 24 -48.23 -20.03 -18.81
N THR A 25 -47.05 -20.39 -19.28
CA THR A 25 -45.86 -20.43 -18.44
C THR A 25 -45.63 -18.99 -18.04
N SER A 26 -46.27 -18.58 -16.94
CA SER A 26 -45.72 -17.52 -16.11
C SER A 26 -44.26 -17.89 -15.90
N GLN A 27 -43.35 -17.09 -16.46
CA GLN A 27 -41.95 -17.16 -16.05
C GLN A 27 -41.96 -17.15 -14.51
N PRO A 28 -41.26 -18.08 -13.84
CA PRO A 28 -41.06 -17.92 -12.42
C PRO A 28 -40.44 -16.53 -12.26
N SER A 29 -41.15 -15.63 -11.58
CA SER A 29 -40.53 -14.42 -11.04
C SER A 29 -39.30 -14.91 -10.30
N ALA A 30 -38.11 -14.36 -10.62
CA ALA A 30 -36.88 -14.71 -9.92
C ALA A 30 -37.17 -14.74 -8.42
N GLU A 31 -37.22 -15.94 -7.81
CA GLU A 31 -37.33 -16.07 -6.37
C GLU A 31 -36.17 -15.27 -5.80
N ASP A 32 -36.45 -14.37 -4.86
CA ASP A 32 -35.45 -13.51 -4.24
C ASP A 32 -34.28 -14.38 -3.78
N VAL A 33 -33.12 -14.21 -4.43
CA VAL A 33 -31.90 -14.92 -4.05
C VAL A 33 -31.58 -14.54 -2.60
N THR A 34 -31.64 -15.54 -1.72
CA THR A 34 -31.34 -15.38 -0.30
C THR A 34 -29.95 -15.96 -0.01
N PHE A 35 -29.16 -15.18 0.70
CA PHE A 35 -27.81 -15.56 1.13
C PHE A 35 -27.86 -16.15 2.54
N SER A 36 -27.05 -17.17 2.80
CA SER A 36 -26.96 -17.80 4.12
C SER A 36 -25.94 -17.07 4.98
N PRO A 37 -26.32 -16.48 6.13
CA PRO A 37 -25.38 -15.90 7.08
C PRO A 37 -24.29 -16.90 7.51
N ALA A 38 -24.66 -18.18 7.63
CA ALA A 38 -23.75 -19.24 8.04
C ALA A 38 -22.72 -19.60 6.96
N GLU A 39 -23.10 -19.59 5.68
CA GLU A 39 -22.17 -19.84 4.56
C GLU A 39 -21.18 -18.68 4.42
N TYR A 40 -21.69 -17.45 4.46
CA TYR A 40 -20.86 -16.23 4.47
C TYR A 40 -19.85 -16.26 5.63
N LEU A 41 -20.31 -16.50 6.86
CA LEU A 41 -19.43 -16.53 8.04
C LEU A 41 -18.41 -17.67 7.99
N ALA A 42 -18.72 -18.78 7.31
CA ALA A 42 -17.77 -19.87 7.12
C ALA A 42 -16.58 -19.45 6.26
N HIS A 43 -16.82 -18.70 5.17
CA HIS A 43 -15.74 -18.12 4.37
C HIS A 43 -14.89 -17.15 5.19
N VAL A 44 -15.53 -16.25 5.95
CA VAL A 44 -14.81 -15.29 6.80
C VAL A 44 -13.95 -16.01 7.84
N ARG A 45 -14.49 -17.04 8.51
CA ARG A 45 -13.75 -17.82 9.51
C ARG A 45 -12.54 -18.56 8.96
N PHE A 46 -12.65 -19.10 7.74
CA PHE A 46 -11.49 -19.73 7.11
C PHE A 46 -10.42 -18.69 6.77
N LEU A 47 -10.83 -17.63 6.06
CA LEU A 47 -9.93 -16.60 5.58
C LEU A 47 -9.24 -15.88 6.75
N ALA A 48 -9.96 -15.56 7.81
CA ALA A 48 -9.44 -14.90 9.01
C ALA A 48 -8.93 -15.86 10.10
N SER A 49 -8.61 -17.12 9.77
CA SER A 49 -8.07 -18.05 10.76
C SER A 49 -6.58 -17.82 11.02
N ASP A 50 -6.15 -18.06 12.26
CA ASP A 50 -4.73 -18.07 12.65
C ASP A 50 -3.87 -18.98 11.76
N ALA A 51 -4.46 -20.03 11.18
CA ALA A 51 -3.78 -20.94 10.26
C ALA A 51 -3.31 -20.25 8.98
N LEU A 52 -3.95 -19.15 8.58
CA LEU A 52 -3.54 -18.32 7.44
C LEU A 52 -2.65 -17.15 7.87
N ALA A 53 -2.33 -17.03 9.16
CA ALA A 53 -1.33 -16.13 9.73
C ALA A 53 -1.43 -14.68 9.20
N GLY A 54 -2.66 -14.19 9.02
CA GLY A 54 -2.95 -12.84 8.55
C GLY A 54 -2.67 -12.55 7.06
N ARG A 55 -2.44 -13.58 6.23
CA ARG A 55 -2.43 -13.49 4.75
C ARG A 55 -1.57 -12.36 4.18
N GLN A 56 -0.38 -12.12 4.73
CA GLN A 56 0.54 -11.15 4.14
C GLN A 56 1.14 -11.68 2.83
N PRO A 57 1.30 -10.85 1.78
CA PRO A 57 1.99 -11.25 0.56
C PRO A 57 3.36 -11.90 0.82
N GLY A 58 3.67 -13.00 0.12
CA GLY A 58 4.90 -13.77 0.30
C GLY A 58 4.90 -14.77 1.47
N THR A 59 3.76 -15.01 2.11
CA THR A 59 3.61 -16.00 3.21
C THR A 59 2.86 -17.26 2.76
N PRO A 60 3.02 -18.42 3.43
CA PRO A 60 2.19 -19.60 3.14
C PRO A 60 0.68 -19.36 3.32
N GLY A 61 0.30 -18.41 4.17
CA GLY A 61 -1.10 -18.08 4.45
C GLY A 61 -1.82 -17.42 3.29
N ILE A 62 -1.19 -16.47 2.60
CA ILE A 62 -1.76 -15.87 1.38
C ILE A 62 -1.90 -16.93 0.27
N GLU A 63 -0.94 -17.84 0.14
CA GLU A 63 -0.99 -18.90 -0.86
C GLU A 63 -2.13 -19.90 -0.61
N ALA A 64 -2.35 -20.25 0.65
CA ALA A 64 -3.48 -21.10 1.05
C ALA A 64 -4.83 -20.37 0.86
N ALA A 65 -4.90 -19.07 1.12
CA ALA A 65 -6.10 -18.27 0.83
C ALA A 65 -6.39 -18.23 -0.68
N ALA A 66 -5.37 -17.99 -1.52
CA ALA A 66 -5.51 -17.96 -2.96
C ALA A 66 -6.01 -19.31 -3.52
N ALA A 67 -5.44 -20.42 -3.05
CA ALA A 67 -5.86 -21.76 -3.42
C ALA A 67 -7.30 -22.07 -2.99
N TYR A 68 -7.69 -21.64 -1.79
CA TYR A 68 -9.07 -21.78 -1.31
C TYR A 68 -10.06 -21.02 -2.20
N ILE A 69 -9.78 -19.75 -2.51
CA ILE A 69 -10.65 -18.91 -3.35
C ILE A 69 -10.80 -19.53 -4.75
N ALA A 70 -9.69 -19.96 -5.37
CA ALA A 70 -9.73 -20.63 -6.67
C ALA A 70 -10.57 -21.92 -6.62
N ALA A 71 -10.44 -22.72 -5.56
CA ALA A 71 -11.24 -23.93 -5.39
C ALA A 71 -12.73 -23.62 -5.20
N GLN A 72 -13.09 -22.52 -4.52
CA GLN A 72 -14.48 -22.08 -4.43
C GLN A 72 -15.02 -21.68 -5.81
N PHE A 73 -14.29 -20.88 -6.59
CA PHE A 73 -14.69 -20.51 -7.95
C PHE A 73 -14.86 -21.73 -8.86
N GLU A 74 -13.96 -22.70 -8.79
CA GLU A 74 -14.08 -23.96 -9.51
C GLU A 74 -15.34 -24.74 -9.08
N CYS A 75 -15.60 -24.85 -7.77
CA CYS A 75 -16.82 -25.48 -7.25
C CYS A 75 -18.11 -24.81 -7.73
N PHE A 76 -18.07 -23.51 -8.00
CA PHE A 76 -19.22 -22.75 -8.51
C PHE A 76 -19.41 -22.90 -10.03
N GLY A 77 -18.48 -23.57 -10.73
CA GLY A 77 -18.56 -23.81 -12.17
C GLY A 77 -18.17 -22.60 -13.00
N LEU A 78 -17.36 -21.69 -12.45
CA LEU A 78 -16.83 -20.53 -13.17
C LEU A 78 -15.66 -20.93 -14.06
N GLU A 79 -15.26 -20.03 -14.96
CA GLU A 79 -14.09 -20.19 -15.81
C GLU A 79 -12.87 -19.47 -15.22
N PRO A 80 -11.66 -20.02 -15.37
CA PRO A 80 -10.43 -19.32 -14.97
C PRO A 80 -10.23 -18.03 -15.77
N GLY A 81 -9.94 -16.92 -15.09
CA GLY A 81 -9.73 -15.61 -15.70
C GLY A 81 -8.32 -15.03 -15.58
N GLY A 82 -7.38 -15.80 -15.03
CA GLY A 82 -5.97 -15.44 -14.89
C GLY A 82 -5.15 -15.67 -16.15
N THR A 83 -3.83 -15.67 -15.99
CA THR A 83 -2.89 -15.78 -17.12
C THR A 83 -2.87 -17.21 -17.65
N ASP A 84 -2.77 -17.38 -18.98
CA ASP A 84 -2.66 -18.67 -19.66
C ASP A 84 -3.74 -19.72 -19.28
N GLY A 85 -4.96 -19.25 -19.04
CA GLY A 85 -6.11 -20.11 -18.68
C GLY A 85 -6.05 -20.64 -17.24
N THR A 86 -5.23 -20.04 -16.38
CA THR A 86 -5.19 -20.36 -14.95
C THR A 86 -6.12 -19.45 -14.14
N TRP A 87 -6.34 -19.76 -12.86
CA TRP A 87 -7.05 -18.89 -11.93
C TRP A 87 -6.23 -17.68 -11.48
N PHE A 88 -4.93 -17.64 -11.79
CA PHE A 88 -3.98 -16.75 -11.13
C PHE A 88 -3.40 -15.73 -12.10
N GLN A 89 -3.28 -14.50 -11.64
CA GLN A 89 -2.47 -13.47 -12.28
C GLN A 89 -1.33 -13.12 -11.31
N GLU A 90 -0.14 -13.63 -11.63
CA GLU A 90 1.04 -13.52 -10.77
C GLU A 90 1.77 -12.19 -10.99
N PHE A 91 2.29 -11.63 -9.89
CA PHE A 91 3.13 -10.44 -9.90
C PHE A 91 4.03 -10.38 -8.67
N THR A 92 4.98 -9.44 -8.66
CA THR A 92 5.90 -9.26 -7.53
C THR A 92 5.64 -7.94 -6.82
N VAL A 93 5.79 -7.93 -5.50
CA VAL A 93 5.71 -6.73 -4.65
C VAL A 93 6.92 -6.62 -3.73
N THR A 94 7.28 -5.40 -3.37
CA THR A 94 8.39 -5.14 -2.44
C THR A 94 7.87 -5.17 -0.99
N ARG A 95 8.15 -6.27 -0.28
CA ARG A 95 7.75 -6.51 1.12
C ARG A 95 8.65 -5.83 2.15
N GLY A 96 9.83 -5.38 1.73
CA GLY A 96 10.75 -4.69 2.61
C GLY A 96 12.15 -4.68 2.05
N LYS A 97 13.12 -4.87 2.93
CA LYS A 97 14.54 -4.88 2.58
C LYS A 97 15.19 -6.14 3.14
N GLN A 98 16.13 -6.68 2.40
CA GLN A 98 16.94 -7.83 2.82
C GLN A 98 18.42 -7.45 2.86
N LEU A 99 19.15 -8.12 3.75
CA LEU A 99 20.60 -8.06 3.78
C LEU A 99 21.17 -9.13 2.85
N VAL A 100 21.90 -8.70 1.83
CA VAL A 100 22.73 -9.58 1.01
C VAL A 100 24.15 -9.49 1.55
N GLU A 101 24.49 -10.38 2.49
CA GLU A 101 25.78 -10.34 3.21
C GLU A 101 26.99 -10.34 2.27
N ALA A 102 26.92 -11.08 1.14
CA ALA A 102 27.99 -11.12 0.14
C ALA A 102 28.24 -9.77 -0.58
N GLU A 103 27.29 -8.84 -0.49
CA GLU A 103 27.40 -7.48 -1.04
C GLU A 103 27.61 -6.41 0.04
N ALA A 104 27.60 -6.79 1.31
CA ALA A 104 27.79 -5.89 2.43
C ALA A 104 29.28 -5.77 2.75
N GLU A 105 29.82 -4.56 2.69
CA GLU A 105 31.23 -4.27 2.85
C GLU A 105 31.42 -2.97 3.64
N LEU A 106 32.30 -3.03 4.63
CA LEU A 106 32.74 -1.87 5.41
C LEU A 106 34.26 -1.92 5.43
N GLU A 107 34.89 -0.89 4.89
CA GLU A 107 36.34 -0.71 4.91
C GLU A 107 36.69 0.54 5.69
N VAL A 108 37.73 0.44 6.51
CA VAL A 108 38.30 1.57 7.26
C VAL A 108 39.78 1.61 6.93
N ASP A 109 40.27 2.77 6.48
CA ASP A 109 41.65 2.90 6.06
C ASP A 109 42.64 2.51 7.17
N GLY A 110 43.56 1.63 6.81
CA GLY A 110 44.66 1.17 7.64
C GLY A 110 44.29 0.28 8.84
N LEU A 111 43.06 -0.22 8.95
CA LEU A 111 42.77 -1.36 9.83
C LEU A 111 43.36 -2.66 9.26
N PRO A 112 43.87 -3.58 10.12
CA PRO A 112 44.57 -4.78 9.67
C PRO A 112 43.65 -5.88 9.13
N THR A 113 42.35 -5.80 9.45
CA THR A 113 41.35 -6.82 9.12
C THR A 113 40.07 -6.15 8.63
N VAL A 114 39.44 -6.75 7.61
CA VAL A 114 38.13 -6.30 7.13
C VAL A 114 37.05 -6.61 8.19
N PRO A 115 36.29 -5.61 8.65
CA PRO A 115 35.15 -5.80 9.55
C PRO A 115 34.11 -6.79 9.03
N ARG A 116 33.73 -7.76 9.85
CA ARG A 116 32.76 -8.82 9.48
C ARG A 116 31.33 -8.37 9.76
N VAL A 117 30.46 -8.58 8.78
CA VAL A 117 29.02 -8.37 8.89
C VAL A 117 28.44 -9.30 9.97
N GLY A 118 27.52 -8.78 10.79
CA GLY A 118 26.87 -9.50 11.88
C GLY A 118 27.73 -9.69 13.15
N VAL A 119 29.02 -9.35 13.10
CA VAL A 119 29.95 -9.44 14.25
C VAL A 119 30.52 -8.08 14.61
N ASP A 120 31.18 -7.43 13.66
CA ASP A 120 31.85 -6.15 13.86
C ASP A 120 30.92 -4.99 13.48
N TRP A 121 30.00 -5.21 12.55
CA TRP A 121 28.98 -4.24 12.15
C TRP A 121 27.78 -4.91 11.47
N ILE A 122 26.66 -4.19 11.37
CA ILE A 122 25.49 -4.60 10.58
C ILE A 122 24.78 -3.37 10.00
N PRO A 123 24.36 -3.38 8.73
CA PRO A 123 23.52 -2.31 8.19
C PRO A 123 22.16 -2.29 8.91
N LEU A 124 21.53 -1.13 8.97
CA LEU A 124 20.16 -1.03 9.49
C LEU A 124 19.14 -1.20 8.35
N PRO A 125 17.96 -1.82 8.58
CA PRO A 125 16.96 -2.06 7.53
C PRO A 125 16.47 -0.80 6.80
N PHE A 126 16.63 0.39 7.40
CA PHE A 126 16.30 1.68 6.80
C PHE A 126 17.43 2.35 6.03
N SER A 127 18.62 1.76 6.01
CA SER A 127 19.79 2.27 5.30
C SER A 127 19.48 2.51 3.81
N ALA A 128 20.15 3.50 3.21
CA ALA A 128 20.26 3.59 1.76
C ALA A 128 20.85 2.30 1.17
N MET A 129 20.61 2.08 -0.12
CA MET A 129 21.12 0.91 -0.86
C MET A 129 22.47 1.18 -1.54
N ASP A 130 22.74 2.46 -1.83
CA ASP A 130 23.99 2.92 -2.44
C ASP A 130 25.16 2.84 -1.45
N SER A 131 26.38 2.84 -1.98
CA SER A 131 27.59 2.94 -1.18
C SER A 131 27.97 4.39 -0.94
N ALA A 132 28.66 4.64 0.18
CA ALA A 132 29.25 5.93 0.48
C ALA A 132 30.69 5.77 0.97
N SER A 133 31.57 6.67 0.51
CA SER A 133 32.94 6.75 0.98
C SER A 133 33.32 8.19 1.29
N GLY A 134 34.18 8.37 2.29
CA GLY A 134 34.70 9.68 2.67
C GLY A 134 35.38 9.67 4.04
N PRO A 135 35.87 10.85 4.47
CA PRO A 135 36.56 10.99 5.74
C PRO A 135 35.60 10.76 6.90
N VAL A 136 36.09 10.10 7.94
CA VAL A 136 35.31 9.82 9.16
C VAL A 136 35.54 10.88 10.24
N ALA A 137 34.47 11.24 10.94
CA ALA A 137 34.50 12.13 12.09
C ALA A 137 33.67 11.56 13.23
N PHE A 138 34.17 11.67 14.46
CA PHE A 138 33.39 11.41 15.66
C PHE A 138 32.52 12.63 15.96
N ALA A 139 31.20 12.48 16.08
CA ALA A 139 30.26 13.59 16.27
C ALA A 139 29.34 13.38 17.48
N GLY A 140 29.93 12.98 18.62
CA GLY A 140 29.22 12.83 19.89
C GLY A 140 28.00 11.92 19.76
N TYR A 141 26.85 12.41 20.23
CA TYR A 141 25.57 11.70 20.07
C TYR A 141 24.86 11.97 18.74
N GLY A 142 25.39 12.86 17.89
CA GLY A 142 24.79 13.24 16.61
C GLY A 142 23.43 13.94 16.76
N ILE A 143 23.21 14.64 17.88
CA ILE A 143 21.97 15.30 18.26
C ILE A 143 21.99 16.78 17.89
N LYS A 144 20.85 17.28 17.41
CA LYS A 144 20.52 18.70 17.45
C LYS A 144 19.14 18.87 18.09
N ALA A 145 19.14 19.38 19.31
CA ALA A 145 17.98 19.65 20.13
C ALA A 145 18.12 21.06 20.70
N ASP A 146 17.61 22.06 19.96
CA ASP A 146 17.68 23.46 20.39
C ASP A 146 16.89 23.64 21.70
N GLU A 147 15.84 22.83 21.90
CA GLU A 147 15.03 22.75 23.12
C GLU A 147 15.83 22.36 24.37
N PHE A 148 16.96 21.69 24.19
CA PHE A 148 17.85 21.21 25.26
C PHE A 148 19.23 21.87 25.21
N GLY A 149 19.38 22.92 24.40
CA GLY A 149 20.66 23.61 24.22
C GLY A 149 21.78 22.72 23.68
N TRP A 150 21.46 21.59 23.02
CA TRP A 150 22.43 20.61 22.57
C TRP A 150 22.54 20.57 21.05
N ASN A 151 23.74 20.73 20.51
CA ASN A 151 23.97 20.68 19.07
C ASN A 151 25.38 20.16 18.72
N ASP A 152 25.48 18.87 18.39
CA ASP A 152 26.72 18.22 17.94
C ASP A 152 27.26 18.75 16.60
N TYR A 153 26.46 19.56 15.90
CA TYR A 153 26.78 20.15 14.60
C TYR A 153 27.05 21.66 14.67
N ALA A 154 27.10 22.28 15.86
CA ALA A 154 27.25 23.73 15.99
C ALA A 154 28.58 24.25 15.44
N GLU A 155 29.66 23.52 15.72
CA GLU A 155 31.04 23.87 15.33
C GLU A 155 31.64 22.83 14.36
N PHE A 156 30.79 22.04 13.70
CA PHE A 156 31.21 20.93 12.85
C PHE A 156 30.45 20.88 11.54
N ASP A 157 31.21 20.83 10.43
CA ASP A 157 30.66 20.56 9.12
C ASP A 157 30.66 19.05 8.84
N ALA A 158 29.45 18.48 8.77
CA ALA A 158 29.22 17.08 8.44
C ALA A 158 29.20 16.82 6.92
N THR A 159 29.23 17.88 6.10
CA THR A 159 29.07 17.77 4.65
C THR A 159 30.15 16.88 4.04
N GLY A 160 29.73 15.81 3.37
CA GLY A 160 30.65 14.91 2.68
C GLY A 160 31.35 13.89 3.56
N LYS A 161 31.08 13.88 4.87
CA LYS A 161 31.76 13.01 5.85
C LYS A 161 30.95 11.77 6.20
N ILE A 162 31.63 10.74 6.70
CA ILE A 162 31.02 9.60 7.39
C ILE A 162 31.07 9.90 8.89
N LEU A 163 29.94 9.83 9.59
CA LEU A 163 29.91 10.14 11.01
C LEU A 163 29.97 8.86 11.85
N LEU A 164 30.85 8.82 12.85
CA LEU A 164 30.80 7.88 13.95
C LEU A 164 30.11 8.57 15.13
N ILE A 165 28.97 8.05 15.57
CA ILE A 165 28.21 8.64 16.68
C ILE A 165 27.81 7.60 17.71
N LEU A 166 27.55 8.08 18.92
CA LEU A 166 26.95 7.32 20.00
C LEU A 166 25.44 7.14 19.80
N ARG A 167 24.95 5.93 20.08
CA ARG A 167 23.53 5.68 20.33
C ARG A 167 23.12 6.30 21.67
N PHE A 168 21.82 6.41 21.91
CA PHE A 168 21.23 7.02 23.11
C PHE A 168 21.47 8.53 23.19
N GLU A 169 21.47 9.09 24.39
CA GLU A 169 21.46 10.52 24.63
C GLU A 169 22.29 10.85 25.87
N PRO A 170 22.86 12.07 25.96
CA PRO A 170 23.66 12.45 27.11
C PRO A 170 22.81 12.50 28.38
N ARG A 171 23.43 12.19 29.52
CA ARG A 171 22.85 12.27 30.87
C ARG A 171 21.60 11.41 31.06
N ALA A 172 21.55 10.24 30.42
CA ALA A 172 20.38 9.34 30.47
C ALA A 172 20.05 8.78 31.87
N ASP A 173 20.97 8.87 32.83
CA ASP A 173 20.83 8.39 34.21
C ASP A 173 20.52 9.52 35.22
N ASP A 174 20.34 10.76 34.76
CA ASP A 174 20.00 11.92 35.58
C ASP A 174 18.50 12.25 35.40
N ASP A 175 17.70 12.09 36.46
CA ASP A 175 16.25 12.32 36.45
C ASP A 175 15.89 13.81 36.23
N GLU A 176 16.87 14.73 36.36
CA GLU A 176 16.75 16.16 36.07
C GLU A 176 17.30 16.54 34.67
N ALA A 177 17.72 15.56 33.85
CA ALA A 177 18.32 15.82 32.55
C ALA A 177 17.32 16.34 31.51
N ASP A 178 17.80 17.30 30.71
CA ASP A 178 17.07 17.98 29.64
C ASP A 178 16.38 16.99 28.67
N PHE A 179 16.94 15.80 28.44
CA PHE A 179 16.41 14.81 27.50
C PHE A 179 15.30 13.89 28.03
N GLY A 180 14.69 14.17 29.19
CA GLY A 180 13.48 13.45 29.66
C GLY A 180 13.71 12.27 30.61
N GLY A 181 14.89 12.20 31.23
CA GLY A 181 15.22 11.31 32.35
C GLY A 181 15.01 9.80 32.07
N ALA A 182 14.30 9.11 32.96
CA ALA A 182 14.12 7.66 32.94
C ALA A 182 13.48 7.06 31.66
N ARG A 183 12.87 7.86 30.79
CA ARG A 183 12.29 7.40 29.51
C ARG A 183 13.11 7.90 28.32
N PRO A 184 13.55 7.02 27.40
CA PRO A 184 14.32 7.45 26.24
C PRO A 184 13.57 8.46 25.38
N SER A 185 14.22 9.56 25.00
CA SER A 185 13.64 10.51 24.06
C SER A 185 13.80 10.03 22.61
N ARG A 186 13.17 10.75 21.67
CA ARG A 186 13.38 10.54 20.22
C ARG A 186 14.85 10.64 19.81
N PHE A 187 15.67 11.37 20.56
CA PHE A 187 17.08 11.59 20.24
C PHE A 187 17.96 10.37 20.53
N SER A 188 17.44 9.41 21.31
CA SER A 188 18.09 8.14 21.60
C SER A 188 18.02 7.13 20.43
N GLU A 189 17.06 7.31 19.52
CA GLU A 189 16.70 6.35 18.48
C GLU A 189 17.61 6.42 17.25
N PHE A 190 17.93 5.26 16.66
CA PHE A 190 18.76 5.20 15.44
C PHE A 190 18.19 6.04 14.28
N ARG A 191 16.87 6.03 14.09
CA ARG A 191 16.18 6.72 12.98
C ARG A 191 16.31 8.24 13.07
N SER A 192 16.08 8.80 14.25
CA SER A 192 16.16 10.24 14.50
C SER A 192 17.58 10.78 14.25
N LYS A 193 18.59 10.01 14.67
CA LYS A 193 20.00 10.32 14.43
C LYS A 193 20.36 10.24 12.95
N ALA A 194 19.95 9.18 12.25
CA ALA A 194 20.14 9.05 10.80
C ALA A 194 19.51 10.22 10.03
N ALA A 195 18.26 10.58 10.37
CA ALA A 195 17.57 11.72 9.76
C ALA A 195 18.31 13.04 9.97
N THR A 196 18.86 13.24 11.17
CA THR A 196 19.60 14.46 11.51
C THR A 196 20.94 14.52 10.79
N ALA A 197 21.72 13.44 10.77
CA ALA A 197 22.98 13.35 10.04
C ALA A 197 22.79 13.62 8.54
N ALA A 198 21.78 13.01 7.92
CA ALA A 198 21.45 13.22 6.51
C ALA A 198 21.12 14.69 6.21
N ARG A 199 20.28 15.34 7.02
CA ARG A 199 19.96 16.78 6.89
C ARG A 199 21.16 17.70 7.08
N ARG A 200 22.23 17.22 7.73
CA ARG A 200 23.47 17.96 7.96
C ARG A 200 24.54 17.67 6.89
N GLY A 201 24.21 16.88 5.87
CA GLY A 201 25.09 16.63 4.74
C GLY A 201 26.05 15.44 4.92
N ALA A 202 25.89 14.64 5.97
CA ALA A 202 26.65 13.40 6.12
C ALA A 202 26.40 12.47 4.92
N LYS A 203 27.43 11.75 4.48
CA LYS A 203 27.34 10.74 3.42
C LYS A 203 26.94 9.36 3.94
N ALA A 204 27.34 9.02 5.17
CA ALA A 204 26.96 7.79 5.85
C ALA A 204 27.05 7.97 7.37
N LEU A 205 26.48 7.01 8.09
CA LEU A 205 26.43 7.01 9.54
C LEU A 205 26.79 5.64 10.13
N LEU A 206 27.78 5.63 11.00
CA LEU A 206 28.15 4.53 11.88
C LEU A 206 27.68 4.87 13.30
N ILE A 207 26.83 4.03 13.88
CA ILE A 207 26.27 4.22 15.21
C ILE A 207 26.84 3.16 16.13
N VAL A 208 27.37 3.54 17.29
CA VAL A 208 27.90 2.63 18.30
C VAL A 208 27.17 2.82 19.63
N ASP A 209 26.83 1.73 20.32
CA ASP A 209 26.34 1.81 21.69
C ASP A 209 27.48 2.30 22.62
N PRO A 210 27.24 3.27 23.54
CA PRO A 210 28.25 3.68 24.51
C PRO A 210 28.64 2.50 25.42
N PRO A 211 29.94 2.31 25.72
CA PRO A 211 30.40 1.21 26.58
C PRO A 211 29.74 1.27 27.97
N GLY A 212 29.16 0.15 28.42
CA GLY A 212 28.59 0.02 29.77
C GLY A 212 27.25 0.75 29.98
N HIS A 213 26.64 1.30 28.92
CA HIS A 213 25.35 2.00 29.03
C HIS A 213 24.24 1.03 29.46
N ALA A 214 23.44 1.40 30.47
CA ALA A 214 22.45 0.52 31.11
C ALA A 214 21.39 -0.06 30.15
N ARG A 215 21.08 0.68 29.07
CA ARG A 215 20.13 0.29 28.03
C ARG A 215 20.76 -0.43 26.83
N SER A 216 22.09 -0.59 26.80
CA SER A 216 22.76 -1.37 25.75
C SER A 216 22.68 -2.86 26.07
N SER A 217 22.33 -3.66 25.06
CA SER A 217 22.43 -5.12 25.16
C SER A 217 23.84 -5.66 24.89
N GLY A 218 24.76 -4.78 24.47
CA GLY A 218 26.09 -5.15 23.96
C GLY A 218 26.08 -5.87 22.60
N ASN A 219 24.89 -6.14 22.04
CA ASN A 219 24.73 -6.86 20.78
C ASN A 219 24.40 -5.89 19.64
N LEU A 220 24.87 -6.24 18.44
CA LEU A 220 24.46 -5.55 17.22
C LEU A 220 22.95 -5.64 16.98
N PHE A 221 22.44 -4.71 16.18
CA PHE A 221 21.04 -4.73 15.76
C PHE A 221 20.74 -6.04 15.01
N ARG A 222 19.57 -6.65 15.24
CA ARG A 222 19.15 -7.81 14.47
C ARG A 222 18.46 -7.33 13.20
N PHE A 223 19.04 -7.58 12.03
CA PHE A 223 18.40 -7.24 10.77
C PHE A 223 17.06 -7.98 10.64
N SER A 224 15.98 -7.27 10.31
CA SER A 224 14.67 -7.81 9.98
C SER A 224 14.32 -7.49 8.54
N ASP A 225 13.58 -8.40 7.91
CA ASP A 225 13.12 -8.30 6.52
C ASP A 225 11.88 -7.40 6.35
N GLU A 226 11.28 -6.97 7.46
CA GLU A 226 10.08 -6.14 7.48
C GLU A 226 10.28 -4.81 6.73
N LEU A 227 9.20 -4.39 6.07
CA LEU A 227 9.05 -3.08 5.46
C LEU A 227 9.48 -1.98 6.44
N SER A 228 10.67 -1.44 6.20
CA SER A 228 11.16 -0.35 7.00
C SER A 228 10.31 0.88 6.74
N ARG A 229 9.52 1.25 7.76
CA ARG A 229 8.64 2.43 7.83
C ARG A 229 9.21 3.68 7.15
N GLN A 230 10.51 3.94 7.33
CA GLN A 230 11.24 5.03 6.69
C GLN A 230 12.53 4.48 6.05
N THR A 231 12.88 4.94 4.85
CA THR A 231 14.20 4.72 4.24
C THR A 231 14.95 6.06 4.19
N PHE A 232 16.28 6.03 4.33
CA PHE A 232 17.12 7.22 4.26
C PHE A 232 17.99 7.21 3.02
N ASP A 233 18.37 8.41 2.55
CA ASP A 233 19.28 8.61 1.42
C ASP A 233 20.76 8.33 1.74
N ILE A 234 21.10 8.04 3.01
CA ILE A 234 22.48 7.74 3.43
C ILE A 234 22.61 6.30 3.94
N PRO A 235 23.75 5.63 3.71
CA PRO A 235 24.04 4.34 4.34
C PRO A 235 24.15 4.48 5.86
N VAL A 236 23.53 3.55 6.59
CA VAL A 236 23.55 3.54 8.06
C VAL A 236 23.87 2.15 8.58
N ALA A 237 24.85 2.05 9.48
CA ALA A 237 25.24 0.82 10.13
C ALA A 237 25.31 0.98 11.67
N HIS A 238 24.94 -0.07 12.38
CA HIS A 238 25.30 -0.26 13.79
C HIS A 238 26.66 -0.97 13.81
N VAL A 239 27.65 -0.39 14.47
CA VAL A 239 28.99 -0.97 14.65
C VAL A 239 29.19 -1.42 16.09
N SER A 240 30.00 -2.45 16.29
CA SER A 240 30.34 -2.93 17.62
C SER A 240 31.26 -1.93 18.33
N ALA A 241 31.24 -1.93 19.66
CA ALA A 241 32.18 -1.14 20.45
C ALA A 241 33.64 -1.48 20.09
N ALA A 242 33.95 -2.76 19.85
CA ALA A 242 35.30 -3.19 19.46
C ALA A 242 35.75 -2.58 18.12
N LEU A 243 34.86 -2.46 17.14
CA LEU A 243 35.16 -1.83 15.87
C LEU A 243 35.33 -0.30 16.02
N ALA A 244 34.45 0.35 16.80
CA ALA A 244 34.60 1.77 17.10
C ALA A 244 35.94 2.07 17.79
N GLU A 245 36.38 1.23 18.73
CA GLU A 245 37.66 1.39 19.42
C GLU A 245 38.82 1.27 18.43
N ALA A 246 38.77 0.29 17.54
CA ALA A 246 39.80 0.11 16.52
C ALA A 246 39.90 1.33 15.58
N ILE A 247 38.77 1.93 15.20
CA ILE A 247 38.74 3.17 14.39
C ILE A 247 39.39 4.32 15.16
N LEU A 248 39.03 4.52 16.43
CA LEU A 248 39.56 5.60 17.27
C LEU A 248 41.07 5.42 17.55
N GLU A 249 41.51 4.21 17.90
CA GLU A 249 42.91 3.88 18.13
C GLU A 249 43.74 4.14 16.87
N LYS A 250 43.24 3.70 15.71
CA LYS A 250 43.90 3.92 14.42
C LYS A 250 44.03 5.41 14.07
N ALA A 251 43.04 6.20 14.45
CA ALA A 251 43.04 7.66 14.30
C ALA A 251 43.94 8.39 15.31
N GLY A 252 44.51 7.68 16.30
CA GLY A 252 45.22 8.30 17.43
C GLY A 252 44.29 9.16 18.31
N ALA A 253 42.99 8.84 18.34
CA ALA A 253 42.00 9.51 19.17
C ALA A 253 41.96 8.90 20.59
N GLU A 254 41.25 9.59 21.50
CA GLU A 254 41.00 9.06 22.85
C GLU A 254 40.10 7.82 22.78
N PRO A 255 40.21 6.87 23.73
CA PRO A 255 39.29 5.72 23.81
C PRO A 255 37.83 6.14 23.92
N LEU A 256 36.89 5.35 23.40
CA LEU A 256 35.46 5.68 23.38
C LEU A 256 34.91 5.89 24.79
N ALA A 257 35.34 5.09 25.76
CA ALA A 257 34.95 5.25 27.16
C ALA A 257 35.35 6.64 27.71
N THR A 258 36.52 7.16 27.33
CA THR A 258 36.97 8.50 27.72
C THR A 258 36.16 9.59 27.02
N LEU A 259 35.84 9.42 25.73
CA LEU A 259 34.99 10.36 24.99
C LEU A 259 33.58 10.43 25.60
N VAL A 260 33.00 9.28 25.97
CA VAL A 260 31.71 9.20 26.67
C VAL A 260 31.79 9.89 28.03
N GLU A 261 32.79 9.59 28.86
CA GLU A 261 32.94 10.24 30.18
C GLU A 261 32.99 11.76 30.07
N ARG A 262 33.70 12.29 29.06
CA ARG A 262 33.78 13.73 28.81
C ARG A 262 32.44 14.32 28.37
N LEU A 263 31.75 13.68 27.44
CA LEU A 263 30.41 14.10 27.00
C LEU A 263 29.43 14.17 28.19
N GLU A 264 29.44 13.16 29.05
CA GLU A 264 28.57 13.09 30.24
C GLU A 264 28.93 14.15 31.29
N LYS A 265 30.23 14.27 31.63
CA LYS A 265 30.71 15.14 32.69
C LYS A 265 30.73 16.62 32.30
N GLU A 266 31.20 16.93 31.10
CA GLU A 266 31.29 18.30 30.61
C GLU A 266 29.92 18.81 30.16
N GLY A 267 29.02 17.91 29.74
CA GLY A 267 27.68 18.25 29.28
C GLY A 267 27.68 19.16 28.05
N LYS A 268 28.68 18.99 27.19
CA LYS A 268 28.86 19.77 25.97
C LYS A 268 29.10 18.85 24.79
N PRO A 269 28.65 19.22 23.59
CA PRO A 269 28.98 18.50 22.38
C PRO A 269 30.48 18.32 22.17
N LEU A 270 30.87 17.15 21.67
CA LEU A 270 32.27 16.81 21.37
C LEU A 270 32.34 16.22 19.97
N THR A 271 33.04 16.92 19.08
CA THR A 271 33.17 16.54 17.68
C THR A 271 34.61 16.65 17.22
N ARG A 272 35.08 15.67 16.43
CA ARG A 272 36.47 15.58 15.98
C ARG A 272 36.61 14.83 14.66
N ASP A 273 37.36 15.41 13.72
CA ASP A 273 37.82 14.70 12.52
C ASP A 273 38.88 13.66 12.90
N LEU A 274 38.73 12.44 12.38
CA LEU A 274 39.60 11.31 12.73
C LEU A 274 40.73 11.09 11.72
N GLY A 275 40.71 11.77 10.58
CA GLY A 275 41.78 11.70 9.57
C GLY A 275 41.92 10.33 8.90
N LEU A 276 40.88 9.49 8.97
CA LEU A 276 40.77 8.21 8.27
C LEU A 276 39.64 8.29 7.26
N ASP A 277 39.75 7.54 6.16
CA ASP A 277 38.65 7.32 5.23
C ASP A 277 37.91 6.02 5.57
N VAL A 278 36.59 6.04 5.36
CA VAL A 278 35.72 4.87 5.48
C VAL A 278 34.97 4.69 4.16
N SER A 279 34.74 3.43 3.78
CA SER A 279 33.85 3.05 2.70
C SER A 279 32.79 2.11 3.26
N LEU A 280 31.50 2.44 3.07
CA LEU A 280 30.38 1.63 3.51
C LEU A 280 29.50 1.30 2.30
N ARG A 281 29.45 0.01 1.94
CA ARG A 281 28.44 -0.58 1.08
C ARG A 281 27.52 -1.43 1.96
N PRO A 282 26.26 -1.01 2.18
CA PRO A 282 25.41 -1.66 3.17
C PRO A 282 24.91 -3.05 2.75
N GLY A 283 24.98 -3.43 1.46
CA GLY A 283 24.47 -4.72 0.99
C GLY A 283 22.95 -4.88 1.19
N VAL A 284 22.22 -3.78 1.33
CA VAL A 284 20.76 -3.78 1.50
C VAL A 284 20.09 -3.74 0.14
N ARG A 285 19.15 -4.65 -0.11
CA ARG A 285 18.38 -4.75 -1.36
C ARG A 285 16.88 -4.78 -1.07
N PRO A 286 16.02 -4.39 -2.03
CA PRO A 286 14.59 -4.65 -1.92
C PRO A 286 14.35 -6.15 -1.71
N LEU A 287 13.45 -6.48 -0.78
CA LEU A 287 12.91 -7.82 -0.66
C LEU A 287 11.63 -7.88 -1.50
N THR A 288 11.76 -8.43 -2.70
CA THR A 288 10.62 -8.68 -3.58
C THR A 288 10.07 -10.08 -3.33
N VAL A 289 8.75 -10.18 -3.16
CA VAL A 289 8.03 -11.44 -3.02
C VAL A 289 7.04 -11.60 -4.15
N ALA A 290 6.83 -12.84 -4.60
CA ALA A 290 5.75 -13.16 -5.52
C ALA A 290 4.41 -13.18 -4.76
N THR A 291 3.35 -12.74 -5.44
CA THR A 291 1.97 -12.87 -5.01
C THR A 291 1.06 -12.94 -6.25
N ARG A 292 -0.25 -13.07 -6.07
CA ARG A 292 -1.19 -13.27 -7.20
C ARG A 292 -2.59 -12.77 -6.92
N ASN A 293 -3.24 -12.22 -7.95
CA ASN A 293 -4.70 -12.08 -7.95
C ASN A 293 -5.33 -13.43 -8.28
N VAL A 294 -6.53 -13.70 -7.73
CA VAL A 294 -7.36 -14.85 -8.11
C VAL A 294 -8.54 -14.35 -8.93
N ILE A 295 -8.67 -14.82 -10.18
CA ILE A 295 -9.60 -14.26 -11.15
C ILE A 295 -10.48 -15.38 -11.72
N ALA A 296 -11.80 -15.15 -11.67
CA ALA A 296 -12.80 -16.01 -12.29
C ALA A 296 -13.68 -15.23 -13.27
N ARG A 297 -14.11 -15.89 -14.35
CA ARG A 297 -14.99 -15.35 -15.39
C ARG A 297 -16.33 -16.09 -15.37
N LEU A 298 -17.41 -15.33 -15.48
CA LEU A 298 -18.76 -15.79 -15.78
C LEU A 298 -19.17 -15.17 -17.13
N PRO A 299 -19.17 -15.94 -18.22
CA PRO A 299 -19.51 -15.42 -19.53
C PRO A 299 -20.99 -15.02 -19.60
N ALA A 300 -21.28 -13.98 -20.39
CA ALA A 300 -22.65 -13.59 -20.73
C ALA A 300 -23.36 -14.67 -21.56
N ALA A 301 -24.69 -14.57 -21.63
CA ALA A 301 -25.52 -15.45 -22.46
C ALA A 301 -25.26 -15.30 -23.98
N HIS A 302 -24.60 -14.21 -24.39
CA HIS A 302 -24.27 -13.90 -25.77
C HIS A 302 -22.83 -13.38 -25.89
N ASP A 303 -22.28 -13.43 -27.09
CA ASP A 303 -20.93 -12.93 -27.36
C ASP A 303 -20.86 -11.41 -27.15
N THR A 304 -20.08 -11.00 -26.16
CA THR A 304 -19.86 -9.60 -25.77
C THR A 304 -18.52 -9.45 -25.07
N THR A 305 -17.90 -8.29 -25.21
CA THR A 305 -16.70 -7.91 -24.44
C THR A 305 -17.05 -7.08 -23.21
N GLU A 306 -18.29 -6.59 -23.10
CA GLU A 306 -18.72 -5.76 -21.99
C GLU A 306 -18.72 -6.55 -20.68
N THR A 307 -18.08 -5.98 -19.67
CA THR A 307 -17.77 -6.70 -18.42
C THR A 307 -18.14 -5.88 -17.19
N ILE A 308 -18.69 -6.55 -16.17
CA ILE A 308 -18.80 -6.02 -14.80
C ILE A 308 -17.72 -6.69 -13.95
N VAL A 309 -16.92 -5.89 -13.25
CA VAL A 309 -15.90 -6.41 -12.32
C VAL A 309 -16.47 -6.37 -10.91
N VAL A 310 -16.34 -7.48 -10.18
CA VAL A 310 -16.73 -7.62 -8.78
C VAL A 310 -15.50 -8.07 -8.01
N GLY A 311 -15.03 -7.28 -7.05
CA GLY A 311 -13.76 -7.59 -6.39
C GLY A 311 -13.64 -7.16 -4.95
N ALA A 312 -12.63 -7.71 -4.30
CA ALA A 312 -12.20 -7.46 -2.92
C ALA A 312 -10.74 -7.86 -2.79
N HIS A 313 -9.95 -7.24 -1.92
CA HIS A 313 -8.65 -7.81 -1.57
C HIS A 313 -8.79 -8.94 -0.55
N TYR A 314 -7.86 -9.90 -0.63
CA TYR A 314 -7.82 -11.07 0.26
C TYR A 314 -6.55 -11.13 1.12
N ASP A 315 -5.58 -10.24 0.89
CA ASP A 315 -4.44 -10.07 1.80
C ASP A 315 -4.81 -9.30 3.06
N HIS A 316 -3.95 -9.42 4.08
CA HIS A 316 -3.95 -8.54 5.24
C HIS A 316 -2.51 -8.39 5.79
N LEU A 317 -2.36 -7.82 6.99
CA LEU A 317 -1.05 -7.37 7.52
C LEU A 317 -0.10 -8.51 7.94
N GLY A 318 -0.60 -9.71 8.19
CA GLY A 318 0.22 -10.83 8.65
C GLY A 318 0.58 -10.80 10.14
N ASN A 319 1.76 -11.32 10.47
CA ASN A 319 2.29 -11.35 11.83
C ASN A 319 3.27 -10.21 12.04
N VAL A 320 2.75 -9.06 12.46
CA VAL A 320 3.50 -7.80 12.64
C VAL A 320 3.29 -7.24 14.05
N PRO A 321 4.20 -6.37 14.57
CA PRO A 321 3.95 -5.65 15.81
C PRO A 321 2.71 -4.76 15.70
N ARG A 322 2.02 -4.54 16.82
CA ARG A 322 0.82 -3.67 16.87
C ARG A 322 1.17 -2.25 16.41
N GLN A 323 0.41 -1.71 15.45
CA GLN A 323 0.65 -0.38 14.85
C GLN A 323 0.74 0.77 15.88
N PHE A 324 0.20 0.60 17.09
CA PHE A 324 0.17 1.63 18.14
C PHE A 324 0.89 1.27 19.45
N GLU A 325 1.48 0.08 19.59
CA GLU A 325 2.22 -0.26 20.81
C GLU A 325 3.69 0.11 20.66
N ARG A 326 4.08 1.23 21.30
CA ARG A 326 5.44 1.78 21.27
C ARG A 326 6.45 1.03 22.15
N THR A 327 6.05 -0.07 22.80
CA THR A 327 6.79 -0.67 23.92
C THR A 327 7.09 -2.16 23.76
N SER A 328 6.65 -2.80 22.67
CA SER A 328 6.80 -4.24 22.48
C SER A 328 7.12 -4.58 21.03
N ASP A 329 8.22 -5.31 20.82
CA ASP A 329 8.57 -5.94 19.54
C ASP A 329 7.83 -7.29 19.34
N ALA A 330 6.87 -7.63 20.20
CA ALA A 330 6.09 -8.85 20.05
C ALA A 330 5.19 -8.75 18.81
N ALA A 331 5.37 -9.68 17.87
CA ALA A 331 4.54 -9.80 16.70
C ALA A 331 3.20 -10.48 17.06
N PHE A 332 2.11 -9.97 16.49
CA PHE A 332 0.77 -10.53 16.65
C PHE A 332 0.18 -10.85 15.28
N ILE A 333 -0.58 -11.94 15.20
CA ILE A 333 -1.35 -12.25 14.00
C ILE A 333 -2.47 -11.21 13.87
N HIS A 334 -2.50 -10.53 12.74
CA HIS A 334 -3.60 -9.66 12.34
C HIS A 334 -4.47 -10.48 11.40
N ASN A 335 -5.60 -11.00 11.89
CA ASN A 335 -6.45 -11.92 11.13
C ASN A 335 -7.28 -11.20 10.07
N GLY A 336 -7.71 -9.97 10.31
CA GLY A 336 -8.40 -9.17 9.30
C GLY A 336 -9.76 -9.77 8.92
N ALA A 337 -10.60 -10.02 9.92
CA ALA A 337 -11.92 -10.59 9.69
C ALA A 337 -12.85 -9.63 8.96
N ASP A 338 -12.85 -8.36 9.33
CA ASP A 338 -13.58 -7.32 8.59
C ASP A 338 -12.72 -6.79 7.45
N ASP A 339 -11.42 -6.61 7.68
CA ASP A 339 -10.44 -6.09 6.71
C ASP A 339 -9.39 -7.18 6.33
N ASN A 340 -9.57 -7.97 5.29
CA ASN A 340 -10.75 -7.99 4.43
C ASN A 340 -11.24 -9.39 4.06
N ALA A 341 -11.27 -10.29 5.04
CA ALA A 341 -11.96 -11.57 4.87
C ALA A 341 -13.46 -11.37 4.60
N SER A 342 -14.08 -10.31 5.15
CA SER A 342 -15.50 -9.99 4.96
C SER A 342 -15.86 -9.65 3.51
N GLY A 343 -15.03 -8.85 2.81
CA GLY A 343 -15.22 -8.49 1.42
C GLY A 343 -14.92 -9.65 0.48
N THR A 344 -13.83 -10.40 0.75
CA THR A 344 -13.55 -11.61 -0.03
C THR A 344 -14.67 -12.64 0.08
N ALA A 345 -15.24 -12.85 1.28
CA ALA A 345 -16.40 -13.72 1.48
C ALA A 345 -17.64 -13.21 0.72
N ALA A 346 -17.83 -11.89 0.61
CA ALA A 346 -18.91 -11.32 -0.17
C ALA A 346 -18.77 -11.62 -1.67
N VAL A 347 -17.56 -11.50 -2.22
CA VAL A 347 -17.26 -11.87 -3.62
C VAL A 347 -17.54 -13.35 -3.87
N LEU A 348 -17.11 -14.24 -2.96
CA LEU A 348 -17.34 -15.69 -3.08
C LEU A 348 -18.83 -16.03 -3.11
N GLU A 349 -19.61 -15.47 -2.19
CA GLU A 349 -21.05 -15.73 -2.12
C GLU A 349 -21.79 -15.15 -3.33
N LEU A 350 -21.47 -13.93 -3.75
CA LEU A 350 -22.04 -13.33 -4.96
C LEU A 350 -21.70 -14.15 -6.20
N ALA A 351 -20.47 -14.63 -6.32
CA ALA A 351 -20.03 -15.49 -7.41
C ALA A 351 -20.82 -16.81 -7.45
N ARG A 352 -21.02 -17.45 -6.28
CA ARG A 352 -21.84 -18.66 -6.14
C ARG A 352 -23.28 -18.46 -6.60
N ALA A 353 -23.87 -17.31 -6.26
CA ALA A 353 -25.25 -16.98 -6.63
C ALA A 353 -25.38 -16.63 -8.12
N LEU A 354 -24.55 -15.72 -8.62
CA LEU A 354 -24.59 -15.24 -10.02
C LEU A 354 -24.22 -16.35 -11.01
N ALA A 355 -23.38 -17.32 -10.63
CA ALA A 355 -23.08 -18.49 -11.45
C ALA A 355 -24.31 -19.36 -11.78
N ARG A 356 -25.48 -19.09 -11.19
CA ARG A 356 -26.77 -19.74 -11.51
C ARG A 356 -27.62 -18.95 -12.51
N GLU A 357 -27.31 -17.68 -12.74
CA GLU A 357 -27.97 -16.86 -13.77
C GLU A 357 -27.50 -17.32 -15.17
N ARG A 358 -28.40 -17.27 -16.17
CA ARG A 358 -28.14 -17.83 -17.51
C ARG A 358 -28.42 -16.85 -18.65
N ASP A 359 -28.97 -15.70 -18.33
CA ASP A 359 -29.50 -14.70 -19.26
C ASP A 359 -28.79 -13.35 -19.15
N LEU A 360 -27.67 -13.27 -18.43
CA LEU A 360 -26.87 -12.07 -18.26
C LEU A 360 -26.43 -11.48 -19.60
N ARG A 361 -26.55 -10.16 -19.76
CA ARG A 361 -26.12 -9.45 -20.97
C ARG A 361 -24.66 -9.05 -20.99
N ARG A 362 -23.95 -9.14 -19.86
CA ARG A 362 -22.53 -8.80 -19.73
C ARG A 362 -21.78 -9.91 -19.04
N ASN A 363 -20.50 -10.03 -19.35
CA ASN A 363 -19.61 -10.90 -18.59
C ASN A 363 -19.49 -10.35 -17.17
N ILE A 364 -19.29 -11.24 -16.21
CA ILE A 364 -18.90 -10.86 -14.85
C ILE A 364 -17.52 -11.44 -14.59
N VAL A 365 -16.60 -10.60 -14.13
CA VAL A 365 -15.27 -11.01 -13.69
C VAL A 365 -15.19 -10.81 -12.19
N PHE A 366 -14.95 -11.90 -11.47
CA PHE A 366 -14.70 -11.89 -10.03
C PHE A 366 -13.21 -11.84 -9.78
N VAL A 367 -12.76 -10.92 -8.94
CA VAL A 367 -11.33 -10.76 -8.62
C VAL A 367 -11.11 -10.69 -7.12
N ALA A 368 -10.27 -11.58 -6.60
CA ALA A 368 -9.64 -11.42 -5.29
C ALA A 368 -8.26 -10.78 -5.48
N PHE A 369 -8.10 -9.51 -5.08
CA PHE A 369 -6.85 -8.76 -5.22
C PHE A 369 -5.87 -9.09 -4.10
N SER A 370 -4.57 -9.14 -4.41
CA SER A 370 -3.53 -9.27 -3.40
C SER A 370 -2.70 -7.99 -3.26
N ALA A 371 -2.05 -7.81 -2.11
CA ALA A 371 -1.18 -6.68 -1.80
C ALA A 371 -1.89 -5.32 -1.88
N GLU A 372 -3.17 -5.27 -1.47
CA GLU A 372 -3.90 -4.02 -1.27
C GLU A 372 -3.27 -3.21 -0.14
N GLU A 373 -2.96 -3.87 0.97
CA GLU A 373 -2.44 -3.26 2.20
C GLU A 373 -1.08 -2.59 2.01
N MET A 374 -0.40 -3.00 0.94
CA MET A 374 0.91 -2.52 0.52
C MET A 374 0.83 -1.38 -0.51
N GLY A 375 -0.38 -0.91 -0.87
CA GLY A 375 -0.63 0.18 -1.79
C GLY A 375 -1.35 -0.21 -3.08
N LEU A 376 -2.42 -1.02 -2.98
CA LEU A 376 -3.31 -1.40 -4.10
C LEU A 376 -2.60 -2.17 -5.23
N HIS A 377 -1.53 -2.91 -4.93
CA HIS A 377 -0.69 -3.49 -5.98
C HIS A 377 -1.45 -4.48 -6.88
N GLY A 378 -2.37 -5.27 -6.31
CA GLY A 378 -3.18 -6.25 -7.05
C GLY A 378 -4.13 -5.62 -8.05
N SER A 379 -4.95 -4.64 -7.62
CA SER A 379 -5.88 -3.94 -8.52
C SER A 379 -5.15 -3.06 -9.54
N LYS A 380 -4.05 -2.41 -9.15
CA LYS A 380 -3.16 -1.70 -10.09
C LYS A 380 -2.63 -2.65 -11.16
N HIS A 381 -2.13 -3.81 -10.76
CA HIS A 381 -1.61 -4.80 -11.68
C HIS A 381 -2.70 -5.36 -12.61
N PHE A 382 -3.90 -5.63 -12.10
CA PHE A 382 -5.05 -6.09 -12.89
C PHE A 382 -5.43 -5.08 -13.98
N VAL A 383 -5.63 -3.81 -13.61
CA VAL A 383 -5.99 -2.74 -14.55
C VAL A 383 -4.88 -2.49 -15.57
N ARG A 384 -3.62 -2.57 -15.15
CA ARG A 384 -2.48 -2.42 -16.07
C ARG A 384 -2.41 -3.54 -17.10
N GLN A 385 -2.48 -4.80 -16.65
CA GLN A 385 -2.33 -5.97 -17.53
C GLN A 385 -3.54 -6.21 -18.41
N GLY A 386 -4.74 -5.79 -18.00
CA GLY A 386 -5.94 -5.97 -18.81
C GLY A 386 -5.94 -5.18 -20.13
N GLY A 387 -5.05 -4.18 -20.28
CA GLY A 387 -4.82 -3.50 -21.57
C GLY A 387 -6.11 -2.94 -22.18
N GLU A 388 -6.43 -3.38 -23.41
CA GLU A 388 -7.64 -2.97 -24.12
C GLU A 388 -8.93 -3.56 -23.50
N GLU A 389 -8.88 -4.71 -22.82
CA GLU A 389 -10.05 -5.32 -22.17
C GLU A 389 -10.63 -4.41 -21.07
N ILE A 390 -9.78 -3.64 -20.40
CA ILE A 390 -10.20 -2.69 -19.37
C ILE A 390 -11.12 -1.60 -19.94
N ALA A 391 -10.94 -1.20 -21.20
CA ALA A 391 -11.82 -0.23 -21.84
C ALA A 391 -13.26 -0.74 -22.03
N HIS A 392 -13.48 -2.05 -21.92
CA HIS A 392 -14.78 -2.70 -22.00
C HIS A 392 -15.42 -2.98 -20.63
N VAL A 393 -14.74 -2.66 -19.53
CA VAL A 393 -15.31 -2.75 -18.18
C VAL A 393 -16.32 -1.61 -18.00
N LYS A 394 -17.55 -1.97 -17.67
CA LYS A 394 -18.68 -1.04 -17.52
C LYS A 394 -18.85 -0.55 -16.09
N ALA A 395 -18.57 -1.40 -15.12
CA ALA A 395 -18.54 -0.97 -13.72
C ALA A 395 -17.62 -1.88 -12.91
N MET A 396 -17.12 -1.33 -11.81
CA MET A 396 -16.42 -2.07 -10.78
C MET A 396 -17.20 -1.99 -9.45
N ILE A 397 -17.46 -3.13 -8.82
CA ILE A 397 -18.08 -3.20 -7.50
C ILE A 397 -17.03 -3.73 -6.52
N ASN A 398 -16.59 -2.87 -5.60
CA ASN A 398 -15.55 -3.17 -4.62
C ASN A 398 -16.16 -3.55 -3.28
N PHE A 399 -15.74 -4.68 -2.69
CA PHE A 399 -16.14 -5.09 -1.35
C PHE A 399 -14.95 -5.02 -0.41
N ASP A 400 -15.02 -4.10 0.53
CA ASP A 400 -14.00 -3.89 1.54
C ASP A 400 -14.68 -3.43 2.84
N MET A 401 -14.34 -4.11 3.96
CA MET A 401 -14.94 -3.95 5.28
C MET A 401 -16.48 -3.93 5.23
N VAL A 402 -17.06 -5.07 4.85
CA VAL A 402 -18.52 -5.25 4.70
C VAL A 402 -19.13 -6.17 5.76
N GLY A 403 -18.33 -6.57 6.76
CA GLY A 403 -18.72 -7.51 7.80
C GLY A 403 -19.50 -6.89 8.96
N ARG A 404 -19.55 -5.55 9.10
CA ARG A 404 -20.16 -4.85 10.26
C ARG A 404 -21.38 -3.99 9.90
N VAL A 405 -22.33 -4.55 9.17
CA VAL A 405 -23.49 -3.82 8.61
C VAL A 405 -24.45 -3.20 9.67
N GLY A 406 -24.36 -3.57 10.95
CA GLY A 406 -25.31 -3.24 12.03
C GLY A 406 -25.49 -1.76 12.47
N GLN A 407 -26.68 -1.50 13.07
CA GLN A 407 -27.35 -0.31 13.69
C GLN A 407 -27.22 1.11 13.12
N GLU A 408 -26.15 1.49 12.42
CA GLU A 408 -26.01 2.83 11.82
C GLU A 408 -25.54 2.72 10.37
N ARG A 409 -26.08 3.58 9.51
CA ARG A 409 -26.04 3.51 8.04
C ARG A 409 -24.63 3.20 7.51
N PHE A 410 -24.46 2.06 6.84
CA PHE A 410 -23.26 1.81 6.01
C PHE A 410 -23.20 2.82 4.86
N THR A 411 -22.03 2.98 4.27
CA THR A 411 -21.80 3.95 3.20
C THR A 411 -21.63 3.23 1.86
N ILE A 412 -22.21 3.79 0.80
CA ILE A 412 -21.95 3.34 -0.57
C ILE A 412 -21.27 4.50 -1.30
N PHE A 413 -19.98 4.38 -1.51
CA PHE A 413 -19.20 5.33 -2.30
C PHE A 413 -19.42 5.08 -3.80
N GLY A 414 -19.14 6.11 -4.60
CA GLY A 414 -19.14 5.98 -6.06
C GLY A 414 -20.51 6.08 -6.74
N ILE A 415 -21.64 6.18 -6.00
CA ILE A 415 -22.97 6.41 -6.60
C ILE A 415 -22.97 7.57 -7.62
N PRO A 416 -22.36 8.74 -7.36
CA PRO A 416 -22.30 9.83 -8.33
C PRO A 416 -21.48 9.53 -9.59
N SER A 417 -20.72 8.42 -9.65
CA SER A 417 -19.87 8.08 -10.80
C SER A 417 -20.66 7.64 -12.03
N ALA A 418 -21.95 7.30 -11.88
CA ALA A 418 -22.86 7.08 -12.99
C ALA A 418 -24.31 7.47 -12.62
N PRO A 419 -25.05 8.17 -13.50
CA PRO A 419 -26.43 8.58 -13.23
C PRO A 419 -27.38 7.38 -13.05
N GLU A 420 -27.04 6.22 -13.60
CA GLU A 420 -27.84 5.00 -13.50
C GLU A 420 -27.74 4.34 -12.11
N PHE A 421 -26.70 4.63 -11.31
CA PHE A 421 -26.50 3.98 -10.01
C PHE A 421 -27.52 4.38 -8.97
N GLU A 422 -27.87 5.66 -8.86
CA GLU A 422 -28.80 6.12 -7.82
C GLU A 422 -30.16 5.40 -7.83
N PRO A 423 -30.89 5.28 -8.96
CA PRO A 423 -32.16 4.56 -8.98
C PRO A 423 -31.99 3.05 -8.73
N ILE A 424 -30.92 2.41 -9.25
CA ILE A 424 -30.66 0.97 -9.06
C ILE A 424 -30.36 0.67 -7.59
N VAL A 425 -29.43 1.40 -6.98
CA VAL A 425 -29.04 1.22 -5.58
C VAL A 425 -30.23 1.48 -4.66
N LYS A 426 -31.01 2.53 -4.91
CA LYS A 426 -32.19 2.84 -4.11
C LYS A 426 -33.22 1.71 -4.17
N ALA A 427 -33.55 1.22 -5.36
CA ALA A 427 -34.52 0.14 -5.52
C ALA A 427 -34.08 -1.15 -4.81
N ALA A 428 -32.79 -1.50 -4.91
CA ALA A 428 -32.24 -2.67 -4.23
C ALA A 428 -32.24 -2.51 -2.69
N ALA A 429 -31.87 -1.33 -2.18
CA ALA A 429 -31.88 -1.03 -0.75
C ALA A 429 -33.30 -1.10 -0.15
N ASP A 430 -34.28 -0.50 -0.83
CA ASP A 430 -35.69 -0.52 -0.42
C ASP A 430 -36.21 -1.97 -0.33
N ARG A 431 -35.81 -2.85 -1.27
CA ARG A 431 -36.23 -4.27 -1.32
C ARG A 431 -35.78 -5.05 -0.09
N VAL A 432 -34.57 -4.78 0.42
CA VAL A 432 -34.01 -5.51 1.57
C VAL A 432 -34.16 -4.76 2.90
N GLY A 433 -34.78 -3.58 2.89
CA GLY A 433 -34.98 -2.74 4.08
C GLY A 433 -33.68 -2.18 4.66
N LEU A 434 -32.67 -1.93 3.82
CA LEU A 434 -31.40 -1.35 4.23
C LEU A 434 -31.36 0.15 3.98
N THR A 435 -30.64 0.88 4.83
CA THR A 435 -30.42 2.32 4.68
C THR A 435 -28.94 2.61 4.58
N TYR A 436 -28.56 3.54 3.71
CA TYR A 436 -27.16 3.85 3.41
C TYR A 436 -26.90 5.37 3.37
N ARG A 437 -25.63 5.76 3.54
CA ARG A 437 -25.11 7.08 3.17
C ARG A 437 -24.54 7.02 1.76
N ALA A 438 -24.71 8.11 1.01
CA ALA A 438 -24.21 8.26 -0.36
C ALA A 438 -23.43 9.58 -0.48
N PRO A 439 -22.11 9.55 -0.25
CA PRO A 439 -21.25 10.69 -0.46
C PRO A 439 -21.30 11.15 -1.92
N ARG A 440 -21.24 12.47 -2.11
CA ARG A 440 -21.31 13.09 -3.44
C ARG A 440 -19.96 13.20 -4.14
N ALA A 441 -18.88 13.18 -3.36
CA ALA A 441 -17.53 13.18 -3.89
C ALA A 441 -17.11 11.78 -4.35
N LEU A 442 -16.23 11.73 -5.35
CA LEU A 442 -15.56 10.50 -5.75
C LEU A 442 -14.19 10.44 -5.08
N SER A 443 -13.87 9.29 -4.51
CA SER A 443 -12.63 9.01 -3.78
C SER A 443 -12.03 7.69 -4.27
N GLY A 444 -10.70 7.60 -4.28
CA GLY A 444 -9.97 6.39 -4.64
C GLY A 444 -9.01 6.03 -3.52
N ASN A 445 -9.39 5.06 -2.70
CA ASN A 445 -8.70 4.74 -1.43
C ASN A 445 -8.76 3.24 -1.09
N SER A 446 -9.25 2.41 -2.01
CA SER A 446 -9.27 0.94 -1.98
C SER A 446 -9.16 0.46 -3.45
N ASP A 447 -9.36 -0.82 -3.73
CA ASP A 447 -9.13 -1.44 -5.05
C ASP A 447 -9.95 -0.87 -6.22
N HIS A 448 -10.99 -0.08 -5.97
CA HIS A 448 -11.70 0.67 -7.01
C HIS A 448 -10.88 1.85 -7.59
N ALA A 449 -9.84 2.32 -6.89
CA ALA A 449 -9.11 3.52 -7.27
C ALA A 449 -8.49 3.43 -8.69
N PRO A 450 -7.80 2.35 -9.09
CA PRO A 450 -7.29 2.20 -10.45
C PRO A 450 -8.39 2.26 -11.53
N PHE A 451 -9.60 1.78 -11.22
CA PHE A 451 -10.75 1.82 -12.13
C PHE A 451 -11.30 3.24 -12.26
N LEU A 452 -11.44 3.96 -11.15
CA LEU A 452 -11.83 5.38 -11.16
C LEU A 452 -10.88 6.22 -12.01
N TYR A 453 -9.58 5.94 -11.97
CA TYR A 453 -8.58 6.64 -12.79
C TYR A 453 -8.70 6.34 -14.29
N ARG A 454 -9.30 5.21 -14.64
CA ARG A 454 -9.68 4.85 -16.02
C ARG A 454 -11.09 5.31 -16.40
N GLU A 455 -11.71 6.16 -15.58
CA GLU A 455 -13.07 6.67 -15.80
C GLU A 455 -14.10 5.53 -15.89
N ILE A 456 -13.90 4.48 -15.09
CA ILE A 456 -14.85 3.38 -14.95
C ILE A 456 -15.75 3.68 -13.75
N PRO A 457 -17.09 3.64 -13.90
CA PRO A 457 -18.03 3.76 -12.79
C PRO A 457 -17.78 2.72 -11.71
N TYR A 458 -17.93 3.11 -10.44
CA TYR A 458 -17.73 2.18 -9.33
C TYR A 458 -18.79 2.31 -8.23
N LEU A 459 -19.03 1.20 -7.53
CA LEU A 459 -19.76 1.17 -6.27
C LEU A 459 -18.86 0.51 -5.21
N PHE A 460 -18.76 1.14 -4.05
CA PHE A 460 -17.98 0.64 -2.94
C PHE A 460 -18.80 0.70 -1.64
N PRO A 461 -19.51 -0.39 -1.26
CA PRO A 461 -20.07 -0.56 0.07
C PRO A 461 -18.96 -0.66 1.14
N PHE A 462 -19.13 0.10 2.22
CA PHE A 462 -18.19 0.18 3.33
C PHE A 462 -18.94 0.36 4.65
N THR A 463 -18.66 -0.48 5.65
CA THR A 463 -19.37 -0.45 6.95
C THR A 463 -18.75 0.46 7.99
N GLY A 464 -17.70 1.20 7.63
CA GLY A 464 -17.13 2.24 8.46
C GLY A 464 -15.93 1.78 9.28
N MET A 465 -15.21 2.76 9.81
CA MET A 465 -14.04 2.52 10.65
C MET A 465 -14.45 2.04 12.04
N HIS A 466 -13.62 1.17 12.62
CA HIS A 466 -13.78 0.72 13.99
C HIS A 466 -12.43 0.65 14.72
N ARG A 467 -12.49 0.61 16.06
CA ARG A 467 -11.30 0.63 16.93
C ARG A 467 -10.35 -0.56 16.73
N GLN A 468 -10.81 -1.65 16.11
CA GLN A 468 -10.03 -2.85 15.82
C GLN A 468 -9.37 -2.84 14.44
N TYR A 469 -9.65 -1.84 13.60
CA TYR A 469 -9.06 -1.73 12.28
C TYR A 469 -7.53 -1.81 12.32
N HIS A 470 -6.93 -2.65 11.47
CA HIS A 470 -5.50 -2.98 11.47
C HIS A 470 -4.95 -3.46 12.83
N ARG A 471 -5.76 -4.17 13.62
CA ARG A 471 -5.33 -4.73 14.91
C ARG A 471 -5.60 -6.22 14.99
N PRO A 472 -4.88 -6.95 15.87
CA PRO A 472 -5.13 -8.38 16.10
C PRO A 472 -6.57 -8.67 16.56
N GLU A 473 -7.27 -7.69 17.13
CA GLU A 473 -8.66 -7.84 17.57
C GLU A 473 -9.69 -7.75 16.42
N ASP A 474 -9.28 -7.51 15.17
CA ASP A 474 -10.21 -7.63 14.03
C ASP A 474 -10.43 -9.11 13.68
N ASP A 475 -11.33 -9.74 14.44
CA ASP A 475 -11.60 -11.17 14.39
C ASP A 475 -13.11 -11.49 14.23
N THR A 476 -13.40 -12.74 13.94
CA THR A 476 -14.66 -13.26 13.40
C THR A 476 -15.86 -13.06 14.32
N GLU A 477 -15.65 -12.90 15.64
CA GLU A 477 -16.72 -12.64 16.61
C GLU A 477 -17.40 -11.28 16.42
N LEU A 478 -16.78 -10.37 15.66
CA LEU A 478 -17.28 -9.02 15.43
C LEU A 478 -18.12 -8.90 14.16
N ILE A 479 -18.28 -9.98 13.40
CA ILE A 479 -18.96 -10.01 12.09
C ILE A 479 -20.48 -10.13 12.27
N ASP A 480 -21.22 -9.18 11.71
CA ASP A 480 -22.67 -9.20 11.54
C ASP A 480 -23.05 -9.97 10.25
N ALA A 481 -23.06 -11.30 10.36
CA ALA A 481 -23.36 -12.18 9.24
C ALA A 481 -24.80 -12.02 8.69
N GLU A 482 -25.77 -11.64 9.54
CA GLU A 482 -27.16 -11.39 9.14
C GLU A 482 -27.28 -10.09 8.33
N GLY A 483 -26.61 -9.04 8.79
CA GLY A 483 -26.47 -7.79 8.05
C GLY A 483 -25.76 -7.99 6.71
N ALA A 484 -24.65 -8.73 6.71
CA ALA A 484 -23.92 -9.08 5.49
C ALA A 484 -24.80 -9.85 4.49
N ALA A 485 -25.58 -10.85 4.93
CA ALA A 485 -26.48 -11.59 4.05
C ALA A 485 -27.50 -10.69 3.34
N ARG A 486 -28.09 -9.70 4.05
CA ARG A 486 -28.98 -8.70 3.42
C ARG A 486 -28.24 -7.78 2.45
N LEU A 487 -27.01 -7.39 2.77
CA LEU A 487 -26.16 -6.60 1.88
C LEU A 487 -25.82 -7.40 0.61
N LEU A 488 -25.56 -8.70 0.70
CA LEU A 488 -25.37 -9.58 -0.46
C LEU A 488 -26.63 -9.69 -1.31
N THR A 489 -27.83 -9.82 -0.71
CA THR A 489 -29.09 -9.78 -1.46
C THR A 489 -29.24 -8.46 -2.23
N MET A 490 -28.91 -7.34 -1.60
CA MET A 490 -28.93 -6.02 -2.25
C MET A 490 -27.95 -5.95 -3.42
N PHE A 491 -26.69 -6.34 -3.22
CA PHE A 491 -25.68 -6.24 -4.26
C PHE A 491 -25.82 -7.27 -5.37
N HIS A 492 -26.39 -8.44 -5.11
CA HIS A 492 -26.80 -9.37 -6.15
C HIS A 492 -27.80 -8.73 -7.11
N ALA A 493 -28.83 -8.05 -6.58
CA ALA A 493 -29.80 -7.32 -7.39
C ALA A 493 -29.14 -6.18 -8.19
N ILE A 494 -28.27 -5.39 -7.56
CA ILE A 494 -27.53 -4.31 -8.24
C ILE A 494 -26.67 -4.87 -9.39
N ILE A 495 -25.88 -5.91 -9.13
CA ILE A 495 -24.98 -6.50 -10.14
C ILE A 495 -25.79 -7.08 -11.31
N ARG A 496 -26.91 -7.77 -11.02
CA ARG A 496 -27.82 -8.27 -12.06
C ARG A 496 -28.39 -7.12 -12.92
N ASP A 497 -28.93 -6.08 -12.28
CA ASP A 497 -29.49 -4.93 -13.00
C ASP A 497 -28.44 -4.21 -13.86
N LEU A 498 -27.20 -4.08 -13.36
CA LEU A 498 -26.08 -3.52 -14.12
C LEU A 498 -25.64 -4.44 -15.27
N ALA A 499 -25.62 -5.75 -15.07
CA ALA A 499 -25.33 -6.71 -16.12
C ALA A 499 -26.40 -6.66 -17.23
N ASP A 500 -27.67 -6.42 -16.89
CA ASP A 500 -28.79 -6.39 -17.83
C ASP A 500 -29.06 -5.00 -18.46
N LEU A 501 -28.52 -3.93 -17.90
CA LEU A 501 -28.73 -2.54 -18.35
C LEU A 501 -28.44 -2.38 -19.85
N ARG A 502 -29.28 -1.67 -20.61
CA ARG A 502 -29.19 -1.63 -22.09
C ARG A 502 -27.80 -1.28 -22.60
N ASP A 503 -27.31 -0.11 -22.21
CA ASP A 503 -26.07 0.50 -22.71
C ASP A 503 -24.93 0.48 -21.66
N GLY A 504 -25.23 -0.02 -20.45
CA GLY A 504 -24.34 0.00 -19.30
C GLY A 504 -24.35 1.38 -18.60
N PRO A 505 -23.77 1.48 -17.40
CA PRO A 505 -23.64 2.76 -16.71
C PRO A 505 -22.67 3.69 -17.44
N THR A 506 -22.97 5.00 -17.40
CA THR A 506 -22.18 6.03 -18.08
C THR A 506 -21.32 6.78 -17.06
N PHE A 507 -20.00 6.76 -17.21
CA PHE A 507 -19.13 7.49 -16.29
C PHE A 507 -19.38 8.99 -16.31
N GLN A 508 -19.44 9.58 -15.12
CA GLN A 508 -19.42 11.02 -14.92
C GLN A 508 -18.52 11.39 -13.76
N ARG A 509 -17.85 12.54 -13.88
CA ARG A 509 -17.02 13.10 -12.80
C ARG A 509 -17.91 13.85 -11.81
N SER A 510 -17.59 13.74 -10.52
CA SER A 510 -18.15 14.65 -9.51
C SER A 510 -17.43 15.99 -9.53
N THR A 511 -18.17 17.08 -9.32
CA THR A 511 -17.64 18.44 -9.12
C THR A 511 -17.39 18.74 -7.64
N GLU A 512 -17.83 17.87 -6.73
CA GLU A 512 -17.65 18.01 -5.29
C GLU A 512 -16.32 17.37 -4.84
N LYS A 513 -15.60 18.04 -3.93
CA LYS A 513 -14.37 17.50 -3.33
C LYS A 513 -14.72 16.57 -2.17
N PRO A 514 -13.98 15.46 -1.97
CA PRO A 514 -14.16 14.61 -0.80
C PRO A 514 -13.91 15.39 0.49
N SER A 515 -14.78 15.19 1.48
CA SER A 515 -14.51 15.59 2.86
C SER A 515 -13.81 14.44 3.61
N ASP A 516 -13.21 14.72 4.77
CA ASP A 516 -12.59 13.70 5.62
C ASP A 516 -13.61 12.66 6.10
N GLU A 517 -14.89 13.05 6.26
CA GLU A 517 -15.98 12.12 6.59
C GLU A 517 -16.45 11.27 5.40
N ASP A 518 -16.12 11.69 4.17
CA ASP A 518 -16.53 11.08 2.90
C ASP A 518 -15.37 10.34 2.20
N THR A 519 -14.30 10.06 2.94
CA THR A 519 -13.12 9.36 2.42
C THR A 519 -12.74 8.26 3.41
N PRO A 520 -12.94 6.97 3.07
CA PRO A 520 -12.36 5.91 3.89
C PRO A 520 -10.83 6.03 3.83
N PRO A 521 -10.13 5.54 4.85
CA PRO A 521 -8.69 5.72 4.89
C PRO A 521 -8.03 4.98 3.70
N PRO A 522 -6.83 5.42 3.28
CA PRO A 522 -6.06 4.72 2.28
C PRO A 522 -5.48 3.41 2.86
N PRO A 523 -4.85 2.52 2.06
CA PRO A 523 -4.28 1.26 2.57
C PRO A 523 -3.27 1.45 3.72
N ALA A 524 -3.01 0.39 4.50
CA ALA A 524 -2.11 0.45 5.66
C ALA A 524 -0.77 1.12 5.35
N PHE A 525 -0.15 0.77 4.23
CA PHE A 525 1.11 1.35 3.81
C PHE A 525 1.06 2.87 3.60
N GLU A 526 -0.01 3.38 2.99
CA GLU A 526 -0.18 4.82 2.75
C GLU A 526 -0.48 5.59 4.04
N GLN A 527 -1.30 5.03 4.94
CA GLN A 527 -1.51 5.61 6.28
C GLN A 527 -0.21 5.69 7.08
N GLN A 528 0.62 4.64 6.99
CA GLN A 528 1.92 4.61 7.65
C GLN A 528 2.87 5.69 7.09
N GLN A 529 2.81 6.00 5.80
CA GLN A 529 3.58 7.11 5.24
C GLN A 529 3.06 8.47 5.71
N GLN A 530 1.74 8.68 5.75
CA GLN A 530 1.13 9.94 6.19
C GLN A 530 1.43 10.25 7.67
N GLN A 531 1.29 9.26 8.56
CA GLN A 531 1.63 9.44 9.98
C GLN A 531 3.11 9.81 10.20
N GLN A 532 4.02 9.39 9.32
CA GLN A 532 5.43 9.75 9.41
C GLN A 532 5.70 11.19 8.97
N GLN A 533 4.97 11.68 7.97
CA GLN A 533 5.02 13.09 7.56
C GLN A 533 4.47 14.00 8.64
N ASP A 534 3.32 13.63 9.23
CA ASP A 534 2.68 14.39 10.30
C ASP A 534 3.53 14.39 11.57
N ASN A 535 4.14 13.26 11.93
CA ASN A 535 5.09 13.22 13.05
C ASN A 535 6.39 14.00 12.76
N GLY A 536 6.77 14.12 11.48
CA GLY A 536 7.88 14.95 11.03
C GLY A 536 7.56 16.46 11.05
N GLN A 537 6.31 16.84 10.81
CA GLN A 537 5.84 18.24 10.76
C GLN A 537 5.30 18.75 12.11
N ALA A 538 4.52 17.95 12.85
CA ALA A 538 3.88 18.32 14.12
C ALA A 538 4.84 18.42 15.31
N ARG A 539 6.13 18.11 15.13
CA ARG A 539 7.16 18.18 16.19
C ARG A 539 8.38 19.01 15.81
N ALA A 540 8.32 19.77 14.72
CA ALA A 540 9.07 21.00 14.63
C ALA A 540 8.30 22.02 15.47
N GLY A 541 8.79 22.31 16.68
CA GLY A 541 8.20 23.33 17.54
C GLY A 541 8.10 24.66 16.78
N GLY A 542 6.92 24.97 16.26
CA GLY A 542 6.51 26.36 16.10
C GLY A 542 6.39 26.97 17.50
N PRO A 543 6.66 28.28 17.66
CA PRO A 543 6.40 28.96 18.93
C PRO A 543 4.91 28.81 19.31
N PRO A 544 4.54 29.05 20.59
CA PRO A 544 3.14 28.97 21.01
C PRO A 544 2.26 29.78 20.07
N ARG A 545 1.10 29.24 19.70
CA ARG A 545 0.10 29.95 18.90
C ARG A 545 -0.23 31.25 19.61
N ASP A 546 0.12 32.37 18.98
CA ASP A 546 -0.41 33.67 19.32
C ASP A 546 -1.74 33.77 18.56
N ASP A 547 -2.85 33.85 19.30
CA ASP A 547 -4.23 33.78 18.80
C ASP A 547 -4.65 35.07 18.05
N THR A 548 -3.73 35.75 17.37
CA THR A 548 -3.97 37.04 16.72
C THR A 548 -3.54 37.14 15.25
N ASP A 549 -3.08 36.07 14.61
CA ASP A 549 -2.72 36.07 13.18
C ASP A 549 -3.76 35.33 12.30
N PRO A 550 -4.50 36.00 11.41
CA PRO A 550 -5.41 35.35 10.48
C PRO A 550 -4.64 34.81 9.27
N ASP A 551 -4.85 33.52 8.96
CA ASP A 551 -4.46 32.83 7.72
C ASP A 551 -3.09 32.11 7.73
N VAL A 552 -2.99 31.00 8.47
CA VAL A 552 -2.00 29.94 8.19
C VAL A 552 -2.70 28.82 7.43
N GLY A 553 -2.59 28.88 6.10
CA GLY A 553 -3.28 28.02 5.15
C GLY A 553 -2.79 26.57 5.11
N GLN A 554 -3.73 25.69 4.77
CA GLN A 554 -3.52 24.29 4.37
C GLN A 554 -2.40 24.11 3.32
N PRO A 555 -1.77 22.92 3.20
CA PRO A 555 -0.78 22.65 2.15
C PRO A 555 -1.38 22.95 0.77
N GLN A 556 -0.81 23.95 0.07
CA GLN A 556 -1.29 24.35 -1.26
C GLN A 556 -0.88 23.30 -2.31
N MET A 557 -1.88 22.70 -2.95
CA MET A 557 -1.72 21.83 -4.12
C MET A 557 -0.93 22.53 -5.26
N PRO A 558 -0.14 21.81 -6.06
CA PRO A 558 0.61 22.39 -7.17
C PRO A 558 -0.30 23.15 -8.14
N ARG A 559 0.15 24.33 -8.57
CA ARG A 559 -0.59 25.18 -9.52
C ARG A 559 -0.65 24.62 -10.94
N VAL A 560 0.09 23.55 -11.22
CA VAL A 560 0.22 22.90 -12.53
C VAL A 560 -0.17 21.43 -12.44
N ARG A 561 -0.57 20.85 -13.56
CA ARG A 561 -0.76 19.40 -13.71
C ARG A 561 -0.01 18.88 -14.93
N LEU A 562 0.61 17.71 -14.78
CA LEU A 562 1.15 16.95 -15.90
C LEU A 562 0.05 16.15 -16.63
N GLY A 563 -1.11 15.91 -16.00
CA GLY A 563 -2.17 15.09 -16.59
C GLY A 563 -1.91 13.59 -16.50
N ILE A 564 -1.25 13.18 -15.42
CA ILE A 564 -1.03 11.79 -15.06
C ILE A 564 -1.63 11.52 -13.68
N VAL A 565 -1.90 10.25 -13.41
CA VAL A 565 -2.03 9.70 -12.08
C VAL A 565 -0.71 9.00 -11.76
N PRO A 566 0.09 9.54 -10.83
CA PRO A 566 1.31 8.87 -10.41
C PRO A 566 0.96 7.65 -9.53
N ASP A 567 1.74 6.57 -9.67
CA ASP A 567 1.70 5.46 -8.74
C ASP A 567 2.42 5.87 -7.44
N TYR A 568 1.68 5.89 -6.35
CA TYR A 568 2.19 6.21 -5.01
C TYR A 568 2.88 5.00 -4.34
N ALA A 569 2.68 3.80 -4.89
CA ALA A 569 3.33 2.60 -4.39
C ALA A 569 4.78 2.55 -4.89
N THR A 570 5.74 2.44 -3.96
CA THR A 570 7.15 2.37 -4.30
C THR A 570 7.55 0.93 -4.54
N ASP A 571 8.06 0.59 -5.71
CA ASP A 571 8.67 -0.72 -5.97
C ASP A 571 10.14 -0.79 -5.53
N GLY A 572 10.70 0.31 -5.04
CA GLY A 572 12.09 0.43 -4.58
C GLY A 572 13.05 0.97 -5.64
N GLU A 573 12.57 1.19 -6.88
CA GLU A 573 13.35 1.76 -7.96
C GLU A 573 13.17 3.29 -8.05
N PRO A 574 14.24 4.08 -8.29
CA PRO A 574 14.13 5.54 -8.38
C PRO A 574 13.19 5.99 -9.50
N GLY A 575 12.22 6.83 -9.17
CA GLY A 575 11.29 7.45 -10.12
C GLY A 575 9.83 7.32 -9.68
N VAL A 576 8.92 7.82 -10.52
CA VAL A 576 7.48 7.72 -10.32
C VAL A 576 6.85 7.08 -11.53
N VAL A 577 6.21 5.92 -11.34
CA VAL A 577 5.49 5.22 -12.41
C VAL A 577 4.21 5.98 -12.72
N ILE A 578 3.90 6.15 -14.00
CA ILE A 578 2.62 6.68 -14.45
C ILE A 578 1.59 5.55 -14.41
N GLN A 579 0.74 5.53 -13.39
CA GLN A 579 -0.33 4.54 -13.26
C GLN A 579 -1.39 4.71 -14.38
N ALA A 580 -1.70 5.95 -14.70
CA ALA A 580 -2.61 6.27 -15.79
C ALA A 580 -2.30 7.66 -16.36
N VAL A 581 -2.37 7.78 -17.67
CA VAL A 581 -2.39 9.05 -18.36
C VAL A 581 -3.84 9.52 -18.50
N THR A 582 -4.14 10.73 -18.02
CA THR A 582 -5.50 11.28 -18.12
C THR A 582 -5.84 11.60 -19.58
N GLU A 583 -6.96 11.05 -20.07
CA GLU A 583 -7.43 11.32 -21.43
C GLU A 583 -7.72 12.81 -21.64
N GLY A 584 -7.30 13.35 -22.79
CA GLY A 584 -7.33 14.80 -23.06
C GLY A 584 -6.36 15.66 -22.20
N GLY A 585 -5.52 15.04 -21.37
CA GLY A 585 -4.56 15.72 -20.50
C GLY A 585 -3.21 16.06 -21.18
N PRO A 586 -2.39 16.94 -20.55
CA PRO A 586 -1.08 17.33 -21.08
C PRO A 586 -0.12 16.18 -21.39
N ALA A 587 -0.03 15.18 -20.50
CA ALA A 587 0.80 14.01 -20.69
C ALA A 587 0.37 13.17 -21.90
N LYS A 588 -0.94 12.96 -22.09
CA LYS A 588 -1.49 12.27 -23.27
C LYS A 588 -1.10 12.99 -24.55
N ALA A 589 -1.30 14.31 -24.59
CA ALA A 589 -0.98 15.14 -25.74
C ALA A 589 0.52 15.13 -26.09
N ALA A 590 1.38 14.99 -25.07
CA ALA A 590 2.83 14.90 -25.24
C ALA A 590 3.32 13.47 -25.60
N GLY A 591 2.47 12.45 -25.53
CA GLY A 591 2.84 11.06 -25.85
C GLY A 591 3.47 10.28 -24.68
N LEU A 592 3.31 10.78 -23.45
CA LEU A 592 3.50 9.94 -22.26
C LEU A 592 2.47 8.82 -22.26
N LYS A 593 2.87 7.67 -21.73
CA LYS A 593 2.06 6.46 -21.67
C LYS A 593 1.95 5.98 -20.23
N ASP A 594 0.95 5.16 -19.98
CA ASP A 594 0.90 4.33 -18.78
C ASP A 594 2.20 3.51 -18.71
N GLU A 595 2.67 3.24 -17.48
CA GLU A 595 3.91 2.52 -17.18
C GLU A 595 5.22 3.26 -17.46
N ASP A 596 5.17 4.45 -18.03
CA ASP A 596 6.35 5.32 -18.06
C ASP A 596 6.80 5.62 -16.62
N ARG A 597 8.07 5.32 -16.30
CA ARG A 597 8.66 5.77 -15.03
C ARG A 597 9.31 7.12 -15.22
N ILE A 598 8.75 8.17 -14.63
CA ILE A 598 9.36 9.50 -14.60
C ILE A 598 10.57 9.47 -13.68
N VAL A 599 11.75 9.67 -14.26
CA VAL A 599 13.04 9.73 -13.54
C VAL A 599 13.64 11.14 -13.49
N LYS A 600 13.11 12.07 -14.29
CA LYS A 600 13.56 13.48 -14.30
C LYS A 600 12.46 14.41 -14.81
N ILE A 601 12.32 15.60 -14.21
CA ILE A 601 11.52 16.70 -14.76
C ILE A 601 12.38 17.96 -14.79
N GLY A 602 12.58 18.55 -15.97
CA GLY A 602 13.56 19.61 -16.15
C GLY A 602 14.96 19.11 -15.83
N ASP A 603 15.64 19.82 -14.95
CA ASP A 603 16.94 19.41 -14.39
C ASP A 603 16.83 18.60 -13.10
N GLN A 604 15.63 18.43 -12.53
CA GLN A 604 15.44 17.76 -11.25
C GLN A 604 15.29 16.25 -11.42
N PRO A 605 16.19 15.43 -10.82
CA PRO A 605 15.99 13.99 -10.72
C PRO A 605 14.77 13.68 -9.86
N ILE A 606 13.94 12.75 -10.32
CA ILE A 606 12.78 12.26 -9.59
C ILE A 606 13.15 10.90 -9.01
N LYS A 607 13.25 10.82 -7.69
CA LYS A 607 13.51 9.56 -6.98
C LYS A 607 12.23 8.89 -6.47
N ASP A 608 11.24 9.70 -6.12
CA ASP A 608 9.98 9.25 -5.54
C ASP A 608 8.86 10.27 -5.80
N ILE A 609 7.67 10.00 -5.28
CA ILE A 609 6.50 10.86 -5.43
C ILE A 609 6.70 12.26 -4.85
N TYR A 610 7.49 12.40 -3.79
CA TYR A 610 7.75 13.70 -3.16
C TYR A 610 8.67 14.55 -4.03
N GLY A 611 9.70 13.95 -4.62
CA GLY A 611 10.54 14.57 -5.64
C GLY A 611 9.71 15.05 -6.83
N TYR A 612 8.76 14.24 -7.30
CA TYR A 612 7.82 14.62 -8.35
C TYR A 612 6.95 15.82 -7.96
N MET A 613 6.32 15.80 -6.78
CA MET A 613 5.47 16.89 -6.30
C MET A 613 6.26 18.18 -6.07
N ALA A 614 7.49 18.07 -5.54
CA ALA A 614 8.40 19.19 -5.35
C ALA A 614 8.84 19.80 -6.68
N ALA A 615 9.13 18.98 -7.69
CA ALA A 615 9.49 19.45 -9.02
C ALA A 615 8.38 20.29 -9.65
N LEU A 616 7.12 19.85 -9.52
CA LEU A 616 5.97 20.58 -10.06
C LEU A 616 5.64 21.89 -9.32
N LYS A 617 5.98 21.99 -8.03
CA LYS A 617 5.62 23.14 -7.19
C LYS A 617 6.11 24.49 -7.75
N ASN A 618 7.28 24.50 -8.40
CA ASN A 618 7.93 25.72 -8.90
C ASN A 618 7.63 26.02 -10.38
N MET A 619 6.79 25.22 -11.03
CA MET A 619 6.47 25.35 -12.45
C MET A 619 5.18 26.13 -12.70
N ARG A 620 5.00 26.63 -13.93
CA ARG A 620 3.87 27.49 -14.31
C ARG A 620 2.95 26.82 -15.34
N PRO A 621 1.62 27.05 -15.29
CA PRO A 621 0.72 26.56 -16.33
C PRO A 621 1.13 27.07 -17.72
N GLY A 622 1.02 26.21 -18.72
CA GLY A 622 1.45 26.49 -20.10
C GLY A 622 2.95 26.42 -20.33
N GLN A 623 3.78 26.26 -19.28
CA GLN A 623 5.21 26.01 -19.41
C GLN A 623 5.44 24.65 -20.06
N THR A 624 6.35 24.60 -21.04
CA THR A 624 6.83 23.32 -21.59
C THR A 624 8.08 22.91 -20.81
N VAL A 625 8.11 21.67 -20.33
CA VAL A 625 9.22 21.11 -19.58
C VAL A 625 9.62 19.75 -20.15
N PRO A 626 10.92 19.43 -20.23
CA PRO A 626 11.37 18.09 -20.58
C PRO A 626 11.06 17.14 -19.41
N VAL A 627 10.41 16.03 -19.70
CA VAL A 627 10.16 14.94 -18.77
C VAL A 627 10.90 13.72 -19.27
N THR A 628 11.88 13.24 -18.50
CA THR A 628 12.61 12.01 -18.83
C THR A 628 11.93 10.84 -18.17
N VAL A 629 11.57 9.84 -18.98
CA VAL A 629 10.93 8.61 -18.54
C VAL A 629 11.74 7.39 -18.95
N VAL A 630 11.67 6.33 -18.15
CA VAL A 630 12.11 4.99 -18.54
C VAL A 630 10.88 4.24 -19.05
N ARG A 631 10.91 3.84 -20.32
CA ARG A 631 9.89 3.03 -20.98
C ARG A 631 10.55 1.76 -21.51
N GLU A 632 10.11 0.59 -21.08
CA GLU A 632 10.67 -0.70 -21.50
C GLU A 632 12.21 -0.76 -21.34
N GLY A 633 12.72 -0.18 -20.24
CA GLY A 633 14.16 -0.11 -19.93
C GLY A 633 14.96 0.91 -20.72
N LYS A 634 14.33 1.75 -21.55
CA LYS A 634 14.99 2.82 -22.31
C LYS A 634 14.58 4.20 -21.81
N GLU A 635 15.56 5.09 -21.65
CA GLU A 635 15.29 6.49 -21.35
C GLU A 635 14.80 7.25 -22.57
N LEU A 636 13.74 8.03 -22.38
CA LEU A 636 13.12 8.91 -23.36
C LEU A 636 12.87 10.26 -22.71
N THR A 637 13.26 11.36 -23.37
CA THR A 637 12.88 12.71 -22.92
C THR A 637 11.76 13.24 -23.81
N ILE A 638 10.65 13.63 -23.17
CA ILE A 638 9.41 14.09 -23.81
C ILE A 638 9.11 15.50 -23.33
N GLU A 639 8.89 16.43 -24.26
CA GLU A 639 8.49 17.80 -23.94
C GLU A 639 7.00 17.85 -23.60
N VAL A 640 6.67 18.22 -22.35
CA VAL A 640 5.28 18.28 -21.88
C VAL A 640 4.90 19.72 -21.57
N LYS A 641 3.84 20.21 -22.22
CA LYS A 641 3.24 21.52 -21.93
C LYS A 641 2.26 21.42 -20.76
N LEU A 642 2.67 21.84 -19.57
CA LEU A 642 1.91 21.71 -18.33
C LEU A 642 0.53 22.38 -18.39
N GLY A 643 -0.49 21.72 -17.84
CA GLY A 643 -1.84 22.27 -17.70
C GLY A 643 -2.04 23.01 -16.38
N GLU A 644 -3.17 23.71 -16.23
CA GLU A 644 -3.56 24.31 -14.94
C GLU A 644 -3.95 23.25 -13.91
N GLY A 645 -3.43 23.40 -12.69
CA GLY A 645 -3.81 22.58 -11.53
C GLY A 645 -5.14 23.02 -10.92
N SER A 646 -5.86 22.11 -10.26
CA SER A 646 -7.19 22.33 -9.67
C SER A 646 -7.23 23.28 -8.45
N GLY A 647 -6.12 24.00 -8.17
CA GLY A 647 -5.98 24.98 -7.09
C GLY A 647 -5.86 26.45 -7.54
N GLY A 648 -5.89 26.74 -8.84
CA GLY A 648 -5.82 28.11 -9.34
C GLY A 648 -7.17 28.83 -9.22
N ARG A 649 -7.34 29.71 -8.22
CA ARG A 649 -8.38 30.76 -8.33
C ARG A 649 -8.07 31.59 -9.58
N SER A 650 -8.98 31.61 -10.54
CA SER A 650 -9.04 32.63 -11.57
C SER A 650 -9.16 33.99 -10.88
N ARG A 651 -8.12 34.82 -11.00
CA ARG A 651 -8.24 36.25 -10.68
C ARG A 651 -8.77 36.93 -11.94
N GLU A 652 -10.06 37.28 -11.92
CA GLU A 652 -10.54 38.48 -12.63
C GLU A 652 -10.30 39.72 -11.78
#